data_AF-A0A812PQM9-F1
#
_entry.id   AF-A0A812PQM9-F1
#
_cell.length_a   1.000
_cell.length_b   1.000
_cell.length_c   1.000
_cell.angle_alpha   90.00
_cell.angle_beta   90.00
_cell.angle_gamma   90.00
#
_symmetry.space_group_name_H-M   'P 1'
#
loop_
_entity.id
_entity.type
_entity.pdbx_description
1 polymer ?
#
loop_
_entity_poly.entity_id
_entity_poly.type
_entity_poly.pdbx_seq_one_letter_code
_entity_poly.pdbx_strand_id
1 'polypeptide(L)'
;MGERAKMVMWMCGAVLSVVTGALYVYENTVYLNVLNRLPTDFAAVAALQTENAFYYSYFQELVDCESFADGLGRIVWDRRTEYPDTLNAIRRFNIYQEILLALEFRFLRDLGLELPHPFHFFRMHIILLNGLGQATLGLLAVEISGSPLAAVGCYLASFLNRFQTSRLGNYTSSDLRELWGIPLLWVQSYLVWRALLSSYRYGMLRSLRVGLTVATFAFIVSWQFSPFLLLLQATALYFVCIVGGYESIRPTLVEILNIYSLSMALAVGVHFGSPYLLTSPFFFQLVALKVSTSICCCRSRVHRGWLAWMGRRLAHVAEGLIAIVVFLLVRKALAPFATADTHVYEILCTKVSAINDMLPQRMQLSASQLPACAEPSFNANLYLIMGVFKLLEWSSAEIYIKTTAAPAAAGALLLITLRCASHWVGMSGKAKIEDEPPASEKEVASKKKKEPKAGSGRNASKNQVPPASPVQVEAEDAALLFFAVQFLLFLLLGSLVNRLRVAFGPLMMVLAAAVMGPRLAPVFLQNAFPKGLTSLFFLGWLAHMFWMASMLPCITEEEGICQHMADKFSNDGDLVDLYDWINDVVPAGTPVLASMNLAGSMRAFTHVPMIIHPQFESENLRKRVQRAYELYNCGSEESFAKTMEQLHAKLVIFEYSRCFFTPYNLDDKRKNCNSKKHKTEDLMCMKLHARSRFFKLMFMNGNYAVFQLRKNPLKANPAPRASDVQIWLEEADTWKDYVHTCEKNQGRHCGPRLMEAAAHFHHGLKKPKVAAELRKWALKVFPDNGYVNFYQARFLDVDANRPQEAKAYYDKALRSLPNNVKVLTEVILFYDLALQDPTFSTSFVERRSRAGKAGERPLLNLTGPGAGLLMCEAAVPAKTGGHKALSQQLWARARELAPLNQCVKNNWPIIHGQGQEDSSHKLEYTPWARVKMTLAGGVGLEIGPHHQANARFLGDEPFTVWPPANKTAW
;
A
#
# COMPACT_ATOMS: atom_id res chain seq x y z
N MET A 1 39.60 12.11 -15.29
CA MET A 1 38.65 12.23 -16.42
C MET A 1 38.50 13.70 -16.80
N GLY A 2 38.52 14.05 -18.10
CA GLY A 2 38.20 15.41 -18.55
C GLY A 2 36.72 15.76 -18.35
N GLU A 3 36.37 17.05 -18.35
CA GLU A 3 34.99 17.52 -18.12
C GLU A 3 33.98 16.93 -19.11
N ARG A 4 34.35 16.80 -20.39
CA ARG A 4 33.52 16.14 -21.41
C ARG A 4 33.17 14.71 -21.04
N ALA A 5 34.13 13.94 -20.52
CA ALA A 5 33.88 12.55 -20.11
C ALA A 5 32.97 12.46 -18.88
N LYS A 6 33.10 13.40 -17.91
CA LYS A 6 32.18 13.48 -16.76
C LYS A 6 30.75 13.80 -17.21
N MET A 7 30.60 14.73 -18.15
CA MET A 7 29.31 15.10 -18.71
C MET A 7 28.67 13.93 -19.47
N VAL A 8 29.42 13.24 -20.33
CA VAL A 8 28.93 12.05 -21.06
C VAL A 8 28.49 10.94 -20.08
N MET A 9 29.29 10.64 -19.05
CA MET A 9 28.91 9.64 -18.05
C MET A 9 27.64 10.03 -17.29
N TRP A 10 27.49 11.30 -16.91
CA TRP A 10 26.26 11.77 -16.28
C TRP A 10 25.05 11.67 -17.22
N MET A 11 25.20 12.05 -18.50
CA MET A 11 24.13 11.89 -19.49
C MET A 11 23.73 10.43 -19.68
N CYS A 12 24.69 9.51 -19.80
CA CYS A 12 24.41 8.08 -19.88
C CYS A 12 23.64 7.59 -18.64
N GLY A 13 24.05 8.03 -17.44
CA GLY A 13 23.35 7.68 -16.20
C GLY A 13 21.95 8.25 -16.14
N ALA A 14 21.73 9.47 -16.65
CA ALA A 14 20.41 10.08 -16.75
C ALA A 14 19.48 9.32 -17.70
N VAL A 15 19.97 8.95 -18.89
CA VAL A 15 19.22 8.11 -19.83
C VAL A 15 18.87 6.76 -19.22
N LEU A 16 19.84 6.07 -18.59
CA LEU A 16 19.59 4.80 -17.92
C LEU A 16 18.55 4.93 -16.79
N SER A 17 18.58 6.03 -16.05
CA SER A 17 17.61 6.29 -14.98
C SER A 17 16.19 6.49 -15.52
N VAL A 18 16.03 7.19 -16.64
CA VAL A 18 14.73 7.32 -17.31
C VAL A 18 14.26 5.96 -17.84
N VAL A 19 15.16 5.17 -18.44
CA VAL A 19 14.84 3.83 -18.93
C VAL A 19 14.39 2.91 -17.79
N THR A 20 15.08 2.92 -16.65
CA THR A 20 14.67 2.11 -15.49
C THR A 20 13.37 2.59 -14.86
N GLY A 21 13.10 3.90 -14.87
CA GLY A 21 11.79 4.45 -14.51
C GLY A 21 10.67 3.97 -15.44
N ALA A 22 10.91 3.97 -16.76
CA ALA A 22 9.96 3.45 -17.75
C ALA A 22 9.72 1.94 -17.61
N LEU A 23 10.77 1.16 -17.32
CA LEU A 23 10.65 -0.26 -17.01
C LEU A 23 9.80 -0.49 -15.76
N TYR A 24 9.98 0.32 -14.71
CA TYR A 24 9.16 0.26 -13.51
C TYR A 24 7.68 0.55 -13.80
N VAL A 25 7.38 1.53 -14.67
CA VAL A 25 6.01 1.80 -15.13
C VAL A 25 5.45 0.59 -15.88
N TYR A 26 6.19 0.07 -16.87
CA TYR A 26 5.76 -1.06 -17.68
C TYR A 26 5.45 -2.30 -16.82
N GLU A 27 6.34 -2.64 -15.89
CA GLU A 27 6.16 -3.76 -14.97
C GLU A 27 4.88 -3.62 -14.13
N ASN A 28 4.66 -2.46 -13.51
CA ASN A 28 3.49 -2.25 -12.65
C ASN A 28 2.18 -2.17 -13.46
N THR A 29 2.23 -1.67 -14.69
CA THR A 29 1.10 -1.74 -15.63
C THR A 29 0.77 -3.18 -16.00
N VAL A 30 1.76 -4.01 -16.33
CA VAL A 30 1.55 -5.44 -16.61
C VAL A 30 0.98 -6.16 -15.38
N TYR A 31 1.48 -5.85 -14.19
CA TYR A 31 0.96 -6.41 -12.94
C TYR A 31 -0.51 -6.05 -12.70
N LEU A 32 -0.91 -4.80 -12.96
CA LEU A 32 -2.29 -4.37 -12.80
C LEU A 32 -3.19 -4.87 -13.94
N ASN A 33 -2.65 -5.12 -15.14
CA ASN A 33 -3.39 -5.72 -16.24
C ASN A 33 -3.86 -7.16 -15.94
N VAL A 34 -3.26 -7.85 -14.96
CA VAL A 34 -3.78 -9.12 -14.45
C VAL A 34 -5.20 -8.95 -13.90
N LEU A 35 -5.50 -7.81 -13.24
CA LEU A 35 -6.86 -7.48 -12.78
C LEU A 35 -7.79 -7.10 -13.93
N ASN A 36 -7.29 -6.64 -15.09
CA ASN A 36 -8.13 -6.29 -16.24
C ASN A 36 -8.80 -7.51 -16.89
N ARG A 37 -8.51 -8.73 -16.42
CA ARG A 37 -9.26 -9.94 -16.80
C ARG A 37 -10.59 -10.05 -16.05
N LEU A 38 -10.75 -9.35 -14.93
CA LEU A 38 -12.06 -9.06 -14.34
C LEU A 38 -12.70 -7.91 -15.13
N PRO A 39 -14.03 -7.91 -15.30
CA PRO A 39 -14.73 -6.71 -15.72
C PRO A 39 -14.36 -5.53 -14.82
N THR A 40 -14.19 -4.35 -15.42
CA THR A 40 -13.61 -3.16 -14.76
C THR A 40 -14.26 -2.83 -13.43
N ASP A 41 -15.58 -2.97 -13.31
CA ASP A 41 -16.33 -2.68 -12.09
C ASP A 41 -15.96 -3.63 -10.94
N PHE A 42 -15.80 -4.92 -11.23
CA PHE A 42 -15.37 -5.89 -10.23
C PHE A 42 -13.89 -5.70 -9.87
N ALA A 43 -13.05 -5.37 -10.86
CA ALA A 43 -11.65 -5.01 -10.60
C ALA A 43 -11.55 -3.78 -9.69
N ALA A 44 -12.47 -2.81 -9.84
CA ALA A 44 -12.57 -1.65 -8.97
C ALA A 44 -12.95 -2.06 -7.54
N VAL A 45 -13.98 -2.89 -7.34
CA VAL A 45 -14.38 -3.34 -5.99
C VAL A 45 -13.28 -4.12 -5.29
N ALA A 46 -12.61 -5.02 -6.02
CA ALA A 46 -11.53 -5.82 -5.45
C ALA A 46 -10.34 -4.99 -4.97
N ALA A 47 -10.08 -3.87 -5.64
CA ALA A 47 -8.86 -3.12 -5.44
C ALA A 47 -9.06 -1.81 -4.66
N LEU A 48 -10.27 -1.23 -4.70
CA LEU A 48 -10.70 -0.08 -3.91
C LEU A 48 -11.35 -0.56 -2.61
N GLN A 49 -10.50 -0.82 -1.61
CA GLN A 49 -10.94 -1.13 -0.25
C GLN A 49 -10.46 -0.05 0.73
N THR A 50 -11.20 0.16 1.82
CA THR A 50 -10.79 1.01 2.94
C THR A 50 -10.40 2.43 2.53
N GLU A 51 -9.15 2.87 2.82
CA GLU A 51 -8.60 4.19 2.51
C GLU A 51 -8.52 4.48 1.00
N ASN A 52 -8.22 3.49 0.16
CA ASN A 52 -8.12 3.67 -1.30
C ASN A 52 -9.46 4.11 -1.89
N ALA A 53 -10.52 3.38 -1.55
CA ALA A 53 -11.86 3.69 -2.03
C ALA A 53 -12.36 5.03 -1.50
N PHE A 54 -12.03 5.33 -0.24
CA PHE A 54 -12.40 6.59 0.38
C PHE A 54 -11.90 7.79 -0.42
N TYR A 55 -10.61 7.80 -0.80
CA TYR A 55 -10.06 8.90 -1.61
C TYR A 55 -10.55 8.87 -3.05
N TYR A 56 -10.55 7.69 -3.70
CA TYR A 56 -11.08 7.55 -5.05
C TYR A 56 -12.52 8.06 -5.19
N SER A 57 -13.36 7.90 -4.15
CA SER A 57 -14.75 8.38 -4.17
C SER A 57 -14.89 9.87 -4.48
N TYR A 58 -13.94 10.71 -4.07
CA TYR A 58 -13.96 12.16 -4.35
C TYR A 58 -13.59 12.47 -5.80
N PHE A 59 -12.61 11.76 -6.35
CA PHE A 59 -12.26 11.86 -7.77
C PHE A 59 -13.46 11.47 -8.63
N GLN A 60 -14.07 10.33 -8.32
CA GLN A 60 -15.23 9.84 -9.05
C GLN A 60 -16.41 10.81 -8.97
N GLU A 61 -16.72 11.35 -7.79
CA GLU A 61 -17.82 12.30 -7.62
C GLU A 61 -17.65 13.54 -8.52
N LEU A 62 -16.43 14.06 -8.68
CA LEU A 62 -16.14 15.18 -9.59
C LEU A 62 -16.23 14.81 -11.07
N VAL A 63 -15.89 13.56 -11.43
CA VAL A 63 -15.96 13.06 -12.81
C VAL A 63 -17.40 12.83 -13.24
N ASP A 64 -18.23 12.30 -12.33
CA ASP A 64 -19.61 11.88 -12.58
C ASP A 64 -20.62 13.05 -12.51
N CYS A 65 -20.31 14.14 -11.80
CA CYS A 65 -21.17 15.32 -11.76
C CYS A 65 -21.30 16.01 -13.12
N GLU A 66 -22.47 16.60 -13.39
CA GLU A 66 -22.76 17.36 -14.63
C GLU A 66 -21.82 18.55 -14.81
N SER A 67 -21.55 19.30 -13.73
CA SER A 67 -20.59 20.40 -13.71
C SER A 67 -19.53 20.20 -12.64
N PHE A 68 -18.30 20.65 -12.92
CA PHE A 68 -17.21 20.62 -11.95
C PHE A 68 -17.50 21.50 -10.73
N ALA A 69 -18.21 22.62 -10.92
CA ALA A 69 -18.59 23.53 -9.85
C ALA A 69 -19.60 22.90 -8.87
N ASP A 70 -20.58 22.15 -9.39
CA ASP A 70 -21.52 21.39 -8.54
C ASP A 70 -20.79 20.32 -7.73
N GLY A 71 -19.94 19.52 -8.38
CA GLY A 71 -19.12 18.52 -7.69
C GLY A 71 -18.21 19.13 -6.62
N LEU A 72 -17.57 20.28 -6.90
CA LEU A 72 -16.77 20.99 -5.90
C LEU A 72 -17.63 21.51 -4.74
N GLY A 73 -18.85 21.98 -5.02
CA GLY A 73 -19.83 22.37 -4.01
C GLY A 73 -20.18 21.22 -3.07
N ARG A 74 -20.41 20.02 -3.60
CA ARG A 74 -20.69 18.80 -2.80
C ARG A 74 -19.51 18.38 -1.93
N ILE A 75 -18.29 18.58 -2.41
CA ILE A 75 -17.06 18.30 -1.65
C ILE A 75 -16.81 19.34 -0.54
N VAL A 76 -17.08 20.62 -0.81
CA VAL A 76 -16.92 21.70 0.19
C VAL A 76 -18.00 21.62 1.26
N TRP A 77 -19.20 21.16 0.92
CA TRP A 77 -20.32 20.96 1.83
C TRP A 77 -20.69 19.48 1.93
N ASP A 78 -19.69 18.64 2.23
CA ASP A 78 -19.84 17.19 2.26
C ASP A 78 -20.68 16.74 3.45
N ARG A 79 -21.86 16.18 3.14
CA ARG A 79 -22.81 15.59 4.10
C ARG A 79 -22.76 14.07 4.14
N ARG A 80 -21.96 13.43 3.27
CA ARG A 80 -21.95 11.98 3.06
C ARG A 80 -20.84 11.29 3.86
N THR A 81 -19.78 11.98 4.28
CA THR A 81 -18.65 11.34 4.98
C THR A 81 -18.80 11.20 6.50
N GLU A 82 -19.28 12.22 7.20
CA GLU A 82 -19.41 12.23 8.68
C GLU A 82 -20.84 12.61 9.12
N TYR A 83 -21.87 12.01 8.53
CA TYR A 83 -23.27 12.32 8.84
C TYR A 83 -23.57 12.24 10.36
N PRO A 84 -24.35 13.18 10.94
CA PRO A 84 -25.10 14.27 10.31
C PRO A 84 -24.29 15.56 10.05
N ASP A 85 -23.00 15.56 10.36
CA ASP A 85 -22.17 16.76 10.24
C ASP A 85 -21.95 17.08 8.76
N THR A 86 -21.92 18.38 8.45
CA THR A 86 -21.44 18.87 7.15
C THR A 86 -20.01 19.35 7.33
N LEU A 87 -19.09 18.83 6.53
CA LEU A 87 -17.68 19.21 6.59
C LEU A 87 -17.14 19.65 5.24
N ASN A 88 -16.06 20.43 5.29
CA ASN A 88 -15.26 20.73 4.11
C ASN A 88 -14.21 19.63 3.93
N ALA A 89 -14.43 18.75 2.96
CA ALA A 89 -13.58 17.58 2.73
C ALA A 89 -12.17 17.98 2.28
N ILE A 90 -12.01 19.12 1.60
CA ILE A 90 -10.70 19.66 1.19
C ILE A 90 -9.87 20.00 2.42
N ARG A 91 -10.45 20.77 3.36
CA ARG A 91 -9.79 21.15 4.62
C ARG A 91 -9.53 19.94 5.52
N ARG A 92 -10.47 18.99 5.55
CA ARG A 92 -10.46 17.84 6.46
C ARG A 92 -9.52 16.72 6.00
N PHE A 93 -9.52 16.39 4.71
CA PHE A 93 -8.88 15.18 4.18
C PHE A 93 -7.81 15.44 3.13
N ASN A 94 -7.56 16.71 2.76
CA ASN A 94 -6.45 17.09 1.89
C ASN A 94 -6.50 16.44 0.49
N ILE A 95 -7.65 16.50 -0.18
CA ILE A 95 -7.97 15.75 -1.41
C ILE A 95 -7.59 16.47 -2.73
N TYR A 96 -6.46 17.18 -2.74
CA TYR A 96 -6.08 17.99 -3.90
C TYR A 96 -5.72 17.15 -5.12
N GLN A 97 -5.11 15.98 -4.93
CA GLN A 97 -4.74 15.08 -6.01
C GLN A 97 -5.97 14.60 -6.77
N GLU A 98 -7.02 14.25 -6.03
CA GLU A 98 -8.30 13.80 -6.57
C GLU A 98 -8.99 14.93 -7.35
N ILE A 99 -8.95 16.16 -6.84
CA ILE A 99 -9.52 17.34 -7.51
C ILE A 99 -8.76 17.68 -8.81
N LEU A 100 -7.42 17.69 -8.76
CA LEU A 100 -6.58 18.02 -9.91
C LEU A 100 -6.73 16.97 -11.02
N LEU A 101 -6.75 15.68 -10.67
CA LEU A 101 -6.96 14.62 -11.65
C LEU A 101 -8.37 14.63 -12.23
N ALA A 102 -9.40 14.95 -11.45
CA ALA A 102 -10.75 15.03 -11.98
C ALA A 102 -10.91 16.20 -12.96
N LEU A 103 -10.25 17.33 -12.66
CA LEU A 103 -10.17 18.46 -13.58
C LEU A 103 -9.46 18.07 -14.88
N GLU A 104 -8.32 17.38 -14.80
CA GLU A 104 -7.58 16.86 -15.95
C GLU A 104 -8.43 15.88 -16.78
N PHE A 105 -9.07 14.90 -16.13
CA PHE A 105 -9.93 13.92 -16.80
C PHE A 105 -11.07 14.58 -17.57
N ARG A 106 -11.78 15.52 -16.95
CA ARG A 106 -12.87 16.26 -17.59
C ARG A 106 -12.34 17.10 -18.75
N PHE A 107 -11.24 17.82 -18.56
CA PHE A 107 -10.63 18.64 -19.61
C PHE A 107 -10.21 17.81 -20.83
N LEU A 108 -9.52 16.68 -20.63
CA LEU A 108 -9.10 15.81 -21.72
C LEU A 108 -10.31 15.17 -22.43
N ARG A 109 -11.36 14.82 -21.69
CA ARG A 109 -12.63 14.32 -22.25
C ARG A 109 -13.33 15.40 -23.10
N ASP A 110 -13.37 16.65 -22.62
CA ASP A 110 -13.99 17.78 -23.31
C ASP A 110 -13.21 18.16 -24.59
N LEU A 111 -11.90 17.85 -24.66
CA LEU A 111 -11.09 17.93 -25.88
C LEU A 111 -11.37 16.80 -26.90
N GLY A 112 -12.25 15.85 -26.57
CA GLY A 112 -12.60 14.73 -27.45
C GLY A 112 -11.58 13.58 -27.46
N LEU A 113 -10.69 13.49 -26.46
CA LEU A 113 -9.75 12.38 -26.35
C LEU A 113 -10.45 11.14 -25.81
N GLU A 114 -10.18 9.98 -26.43
CA GLU A 114 -10.62 8.68 -25.90
C GLU A 114 -9.81 8.33 -24.66
N LEU A 115 -10.44 8.44 -23.50
CA LEU A 115 -9.82 8.13 -22.21
C LEU A 115 -10.21 6.72 -21.75
N PRO A 116 -9.30 6.01 -21.04
CA PRO A 116 -9.67 4.79 -20.35
C PRO A 116 -10.71 5.06 -19.25
N HIS A 117 -11.36 4.00 -18.76
CA HIS A 117 -12.29 4.08 -17.63
C HIS A 117 -11.67 4.88 -16.45
N PRO A 118 -12.44 5.74 -15.74
CA PRO A 118 -11.91 6.63 -14.69
C PRO A 118 -11.02 5.92 -13.66
N PHE A 119 -11.39 4.71 -13.27
CA PHE A 119 -10.60 3.84 -12.40
C PHE A 119 -9.18 3.57 -12.91
N HIS A 120 -9.03 3.21 -14.19
CA HIS A 120 -7.73 2.98 -14.79
C HIS A 120 -6.97 4.29 -14.98
N PHE A 121 -7.66 5.37 -15.36
CA PHE A 121 -7.05 6.70 -15.49
C PHE A 121 -6.39 7.16 -14.18
N PHE A 122 -7.12 7.05 -13.06
CA PHE A 122 -6.62 7.40 -11.72
C PHE A 122 -5.34 6.63 -11.37
N ARG A 123 -5.33 5.32 -11.61
CA ARG A 123 -4.18 4.45 -11.33
C ARG A 123 -2.96 4.72 -12.19
N MET A 124 -3.16 5.02 -13.47
CA MET A 124 -2.04 5.31 -14.37
C MET A 124 -1.21 6.49 -13.86
N HIS A 125 -1.84 7.52 -13.28
CA HIS A 125 -1.13 8.66 -12.70
C HIS A 125 -0.25 8.26 -11.50
N ILE A 126 -0.75 7.37 -10.64
CA ILE A 126 0.03 6.84 -9.51
C ILE A 126 1.25 6.06 -10.02
N ILE A 127 1.06 5.20 -11.03
CA ILE A 127 2.15 4.40 -11.61
C ILE A 127 3.20 5.32 -12.25
N LEU A 128 2.77 6.31 -13.05
CA LEU A 128 3.65 7.27 -13.70
C LEU A 128 4.46 8.07 -12.68
N LEU A 129 3.82 8.54 -11.60
CA LEU A 129 4.50 9.27 -10.53
C LEU A 129 5.52 8.40 -9.80
N ASN A 130 5.22 7.12 -9.54
CA ASN A 130 6.19 6.19 -8.95
C ASN A 130 7.33 5.84 -9.92
N GLY A 131 7.07 5.78 -11.23
CA GLY A 131 8.10 5.67 -12.26
C GLY A 131 9.07 6.86 -12.25
N LEU A 132 8.55 8.08 -12.10
CA LEU A 132 9.37 9.29 -11.89
C LEU A 132 10.19 9.20 -10.59
N GLY A 133 9.60 8.69 -9.51
CA GLY A 133 10.29 8.39 -8.26
C GLY A 133 11.46 7.43 -8.46
N GLN A 134 11.24 6.33 -9.18
CA GLN A 134 12.27 5.33 -9.48
C GLN A 134 13.39 5.91 -10.37
N ALA A 135 13.05 6.70 -11.39
CA ALA A 135 14.05 7.39 -12.21
C ALA A 135 14.89 8.35 -11.36
N THR A 136 14.27 9.04 -10.40
CA THR A 136 14.98 9.95 -9.49
C THR A 136 15.93 9.21 -8.56
N LEU A 137 15.52 8.05 -8.02
CA LEU A 137 16.40 7.19 -7.22
C LEU A 137 17.57 6.66 -8.04
N GLY A 138 17.33 6.28 -9.30
CA GLY A 138 18.37 5.90 -10.25
C GLY A 138 19.39 7.02 -10.46
N LEU A 139 18.92 8.26 -10.68
CA LEU A 139 19.78 9.45 -10.82
C LEU A 139 20.61 9.69 -9.55
N LEU A 140 19.99 9.55 -8.38
CA LEU A 140 20.68 9.71 -7.11
C LEU A 140 21.75 8.63 -6.92
N ALA A 141 21.48 7.38 -7.28
CA ALA A 141 22.46 6.28 -7.25
C ALA A 141 23.63 6.53 -8.21
N VAL A 142 23.38 7.06 -9.41
CA VAL A 142 24.42 7.47 -10.36
C VAL A 142 25.31 8.56 -9.77
N GLU A 143 24.72 9.58 -9.15
CA GLU A 143 25.49 10.70 -8.59
C GLU A 143 26.28 10.30 -7.34
N ILE A 144 25.71 9.49 -6.45
CA ILE A 144 26.38 9.00 -5.25
C ILE A 144 27.53 8.06 -5.64
N SER A 145 27.30 7.11 -6.54
CA SER A 145 28.32 6.12 -6.95
C SER A 145 29.40 6.70 -7.89
N GLY A 146 29.02 7.66 -8.73
CA GLY A 146 29.82 8.13 -9.87
C GLY A 146 29.79 7.19 -11.08
N SER A 147 28.90 6.20 -11.11
CA SER A 147 28.76 5.22 -12.19
C SER A 147 27.35 5.26 -12.81
N PRO A 148 27.22 5.36 -14.15
CA PRO A 148 25.93 5.30 -14.86
C PRO A 148 25.15 4.02 -14.56
N LEU A 149 25.89 2.93 -14.37
CA LEU A 149 25.37 1.60 -14.16
C LEU A 149 24.64 1.45 -12.81
N ALA A 150 24.92 2.32 -11.84
CA ALA A 150 24.20 2.32 -10.57
C ALA A 150 22.68 2.55 -10.72
N ALA A 151 22.22 3.20 -11.80
CA ALA A 151 20.79 3.30 -12.11
C ALA A 151 20.15 1.91 -12.31
N VAL A 152 20.83 1.02 -13.03
CA VAL A 152 20.37 -0.36 -13.27
C VAL A 152 20.43 -1.18 -11.99
N GLY A 153 21.50 -1.04 -11.20
CA GLY A 153 21.62 -1.72 -9.90
C GLY A 153 20.54 -1.29 -8.92
N CYS A 154 20.21 0.00 -8.87
CA CYS A 154 19.14 0.53 -8.03
C CYS A 154 17.78 -0.05 -8.46
N TYR A 155 17.52 -0.15 -9.77
CA TYR A 155 16.32 -0.79 -10.29
C TYR A 155 16.23 -2.28 -9.93
N LEU A 156 17.28 -3.07 -10.16
CA LEU A 156 17.28 -4.50 -9.83
C LEU A 156 17.09 -4.74 -8.33
N ALA A 157 17.77 -3.95 -7.48
CA ALA A 157 17.59 -4.04 -6.04
C ALA A 157 16.15 -3.70 -5.62
N SER A 158 15.58 -2.65 -6.23
CA SER A 158 14.18 -2.24 -6.00
C SER A 158 13.18 -3.29 -6.47
N PHE A 159 13.44 -3.93 -7.62
CA PHE A 159 12.64 -5.00 -8.19
C PHE A 159 12.61 -6.23 -7.27
N LEU A 160 13.78 -6.70 -6.82
CA LEU A 160 13.89 -7.84 -5.91
C LEU A 160 13.24 -7.58 -4.53
N ASN A 161 13.20 -6.32 -4.10
CA ASN A 161 12.65 -5.91 -2.80
C ASN A 161 11.32 -5.14 -2.91
N ARG A 162 10.59 -5.25 -4.02
CA ARG A 162 9.49 -4.32 -4.37
C ARG A 162 8.38 -4.18 -3.32
N PHE A 163 8.05 -5.24 -2.57
CA PHE A 163 7.02 -5.21 -1.51
C PHE A 163 7.49 -4.55 -0.22
N GLN A 164 8.80 -4.50 -0.06
CA GLN A 164 9.46 -3.89 1.09
C GLN A 164 9.78 -2.43 0.82
N THR A 165 10.09 -2.08 -0.44
CA THR A 165 10.41 -0.71 -0.87
C THR A 165 9.19 0.08 -1.33
N SER A 166 8.13 -0.57 -1.81
CA SER A 166 6.89 0.06 -2.28
C SER A 166 5.65 -0.77 -1.94
N ARG A 167 4.48 -0.12 -1.88
CA ARG A 167 3.17 -0.78 -1.71
C ARG A 167 2.40 -0.91 -3.03
N LEU A 168 2.92 -0.33 -4.12
CA LEU A 168 2.29 -0.35 -5.44
C LEU A 168 2.05 -1.79 -5.96
N GLY A 169 2.95 -2.71 -5.60
CA GLY A 169 2.82 -4.11 -5.99
C GLY A 169 1.71 -4.89 -5.30
N ASN A 170 1.06 -4.35 -4.26
CA ASN A 170 -0.10 -4.99 -3.65
C ASN A 170 -1.38 -4.29 -4.15
N TYR A 171 -2.19 -5.02 -4.92
CA TYR A 171 -3.31 -4.45 -5.66
C TYR A 171 -4.37 -3.77 -4.77
N THR A 172 -4.63 -4.31 -3.57
CA THR A 172 -5.55 -3.72 -2.57
C THR A 172 -4.98 -2.49 -1.86
N SER A 173 -3.71 -2.15 -2.09
CA SER A 173 -3.03 -1.00 -1.49
C SER A 173 -2.33 -0.13 -2.54
N SER A 174 -2.75 -0.23 -3.81
CA SER A 174 -2.14 0.46 -4.94
C SER A 174 -2.55 1.93 -5.08
N ASP A 175 -3.53 2.40 -4.29
CA ASP A 175 -4.06 3.77 -4.34
C ASP A 175 -3.86 4.56 -3.03
N LEU A 176 -2.92 4.13 -2.17
CA LEU A 176 -2.66 4.78 -0.89
C LEU A 176 -1.99 6.16 -1.04
N ARG A 177 -2.22 7.07 -0.08
CA ARG A 177 -1.65 8.43 -0.07
C ARG A 177 -0.13 8.46 -0.11
N GLU A 178 0.55 7.51 0.53
CA GLU A 178 2.02 7.42 0.46
C GLU A 178 2.54 7.24 -0.97
N LEU A 179 1.78 6.64 -1.89
CA LEU A 179 2.19 6.46 -3.28
C LEU A 179 2.16 7.76 -4.09
N TRP A 180 1.45 8.79 -3.58
CA TRP A 180 1.52 10.15 -4.09
C TRP A 180 2.71 10.91 -3.49
N GLY A 181 2.90 10.81 -2.17
CA GLY A 181 3.92 11.58 -1.46
C GLY A 181 5.35 11.06 -1.63
N ILE A 182 5.58 9.75 -1.55
CA ILE A 182 6.93 9.16 -1.54
C ILE A 182 7.75 9.48 -2.81
N PRO A 183 7.19 9.42 -4.03
CA PRO A 183 7.95 9.84 -5.22
C PRO A 183 8.35 11.32 -5.19
N LEU A 184 7.48 12.19 -4.68
CA LEU A 184 7.77 13.61 -4.50
C LEU A 184 8.86 13.85 -3.45
N LEU A 185 8.92 13.01 -2.40
CA LEU A 185 10.04 13.01 -1.45
C LEU A 185 11.36 12.64 -2.13
N TRP A 186 11.38 11.73 -3.11
CA TRP A 186 12.59 11.39 -3.85
C TRP A 186 13.06 12.51 -4.75
N VAL A 187 12.14 13.15 -5.48
CA VAL A 187 12.44 14.38 -6.24
C VAL A 187 13.01 15.45 -5.31
N GLN A 188 12.35 15.69 -4.18
CA GLN A 188 12.77 16.64 -3.17
C GLN A 188 14.16 16.30 -2.60
N SER A 189 14.42 15.04 -2.25
CA SER A 189 15.71 14.59 -1.69
C SER A 189 16.85 14.72 -2.70
N TYR A 190 16.59 14.44 -3.99
CA TYR A 190 17.55 14.67 -5.06
C TYR A 190 17.88 16.17 -5.22
N LEU A 191 16.89 17.06 -5.11
CA LEU A 191 17.12 18.50 -5.18
C LEU A 191 17.90 19.01 -3.96
N VAL A 192 17.66 18.47 -2.76
CA VAL A 192 18.49 18.76 -1.57
C VAL A 192 19.93 18.30 -1.78
N TRP A 193 20.14 17.09 -2.30
CA TRP A 193 21.46 16.58 -2.65
C TRP A 193 22.19 17.52 -3.63
N ARG A 194 21.53 17.95 -4.70
CA ARG A 194 22.07 18.90 -5.68
C ARG A 194 22.37 20.27 -5.05
N ALA A 195 21.55 20.73 -4.10
CA ALA A 195 21.78 21.97 -3.38
C ALA A 195 23.06 21.89 -2.54
N LEU A 196 23.24 20.79 -1.79
CA LEU A 196 24.44 20.55 -0.99
C LEU A 196 25.70 20.49 -1.87
N LEU A 197 25.66 19.79 -3.00
CA LEU A 197 26.77 19.76 -3.97
C LEU A 197 27.09 21.14 -4.56
N SER A 198 26.11 22.05 -4.62
CA SER A 198 26.32 23.41 -5.13
C SER A 198 26.79 24.42 -4.07
N SER A 199 26.97 24.00 -2.81
CA SER A 199 27.31 24.90 -1.69
C SER A 199 28.62 25.66 -1.85
N TYR A 200 29.54 25.15 -2.68
CA TYR A 200 30.80 25.83 -3.00
C TYR A 200 30.62 27.04 -3.95
N ARG A 201 29.46 27.17 -4.59
CA ARG A 201 29.13 28.32 -5.46
C ARG A 201 28.49 29.43 -4.61
N TYR A 202 28.67 30.68 -5.01
CA TYR A 202 28.06 31.86 -4.36
C TYR A 202 26.52 31.89 -4.54
N GLY A 203 25.81 30.98 -3.86
CA GLY A 203 24.35 30.89 -3.79
C GLY A 203 23.72 29.78 -4.63
N MET A 204 22.54 29.32 -4.19
CA MET A 204 21.75 28.31 -4.90
C MET A 204 21.16 28.85 -6.22
N LEU A 205 21.18 28.03 -7.26
CA LEU A 205 20.58 28.37 -8.56
C LEU A 205 19.08 28.64 -8.40
N ARG A 206 18.56 29.65 -9.11
CA ARG A 206 17.13 30.03 -9.07
C ARG A 206 16.21 28.86 -9.43
N SER A 207 16.55 28.08 -10.46
CA SER A 207 15.79 26.90 -10.87
C SER A 207 15.73 25.83 -9.77
N LEU A 208 16.83 25.63 -9.04
CA LEU A 208 16.91 24.67 -7.94
C LEU A 208 16.07 25.10 -6.74
N ARG A 209 16.07 26.40 -6.41
CA ARG A 209 15.19 26.96 -5.35
C ARG A 209 13.71 26.75 -5.67
N VAL A 210 13.31 27.09 -6.89
CA VAL A 210 11.91 26.94 -7.35
C VAL A 210 11.52 25.47 -7.35
N GLY A 211 12.35 24.60 -7.93
CA GLY A 211 12.12 23.16 -7.95
C GLY A 211 11.99 22.58 -6.54
N LEU A 212 12.88 22.94 -5.62
CA LEU A 212 12.84 22.47 -4.23
C LEU A 212 11.60 22.97 -3.50
N THR A 213 11.20 24.23 -3.70
CA THR A 213 9.97 24.80 -3.13
C THR A 213 8.74 24.06 -3.63
N VAL A 214 8.63 23.84 -4.94
CA VAL A 214 7.48 23.14 -5.54
C VAL A 214 7.43 21.67 -5.08
N ALA A 215 8.57 20.96 -5.07
CA ALA A 215 8.63 19.58 -4.64
C ALA A 215 8.31 19.42 -3.14
N THR A 216 8.85 20.30 -2.28
CA THR A 216 8.54 20.29 -0.85
C THR A 216 7.07 20.64 -0.58
N PHE A 217 6.52 21.66 -1.25
CA PHE A 217 5.10 22.01 -1.13
C PHE A 217 4.20 20.86 -1.59
N ALA A 218 4.45 20.29 -2.78
CA ALA A 218 3.70 19.16 -3.29
C ALA A 218 3.80 17.93 -2.37
N PHE A 219 4.96 17.69 -1.77
CA PHE A 219 5.13 16.61 -0.79
C PHE A 219 4.28 16.84 0.47
N ILE A 220 4.25 18.06 0.99
CA ILE A 220 3.43 18.41 2.17
C ILE A 220 1.94 18.20 1.88
N VAL A 221 1.49 18.69 0.73
CA VAL A 221 0.08 18.63 0.31
C VAL A 221 -0.33 17.23 -0.14
N SER A 222 0.59 16.37 -0.58
CA SER A 222 0.20 15.04 -1.06
C SER A 222 0.08 13.97 0.03
N TRP A 223 0.68 14.19 1.21
CA TRP A 223 0.70 13.15 2.24
C TRP A 223 0.70 13.69 3.67
N GLN A 224 -0.20 13.17 4.50
CA GLN A 224 -0.39 13.64 5.89
C GLN A 224 0.82 13.37 6.81
N PHE A 225 1.60 12.33 6.54
CA PHE A 225 2.79 11.99 7.32
C PHE A 225 4.06 12.71 6.86
N SER A 226 3.99 13.53 5.81
CA SER A 226 5.12 14.29 5.28
C SER A 226 5.87 15.14 6.32
N PRO A 227 5.23 15.80 7.33
CA PRO A 227 5.98 16.59 8.30
C PRO A 227 6.95 15.74 9.13
N PHE A 228 6.62 14.48 9.42
CA PHE A 228 7.52 13.59 10.18
C PHE A 228 8.80 13.26 9.40
N LEU A 229 8.72 13.06 8.09
CA LEU A 229 9.91 12.80 7.28
C LEU A 229 10.74 14.06 7.06
N LEU A 230 10.09 15.23 6.89
CA LEU A 230 10.81 16.51 6.81
C LEU A 230 11.49 16.89 8.13
N LEU A 231 10.89 16.55 9.28
CA LEU A 231 11.52 16.68 10.60
C LEU A 231 12.84 15.89 10.67
N LEU A 232 12.81 14.61 10.28
CA LEU A 232 14.01 13.78 10.29
C LEU A 232 15.05 14.26 9.28
N GLN A 233 14.63 14.72 8.09
CA GLN A 233 15.53 15.28 7.09
C GLN A 233 16.18 16.60 7.56
N ALA A 234 15.42 17.51 8.16
CA ALA A 234 15.95 18.74 8.74
C ALA A 234 16.91 18.44 9.91
N THR A 235 16.60 17.42 10.71
CA THR A 235 17.50 16.92 11.76
C THR A 235 18.81 16.40 11.18
N ALA A 236 18.76 15.63 10.08
CA ALA A 236 19.96 15.14 9.40
C ALA A 236 20.82 16.29 8.85
N LEU A 237 20.20 17.28 8.19
CA LEU A 237 20.89 18.47 7.68
C LEU A 237 21.58 19.25 8.81
N TYR A 238 20.86 19.49 9.91
CA TYR A 238 21.40 20.20 11.07
C TYR A 238 22.52 19.41 11.75
N PHE A 239 22.38 18.08 11.87
CA PHE A 239 23.42 17.19 12.39
C PHE A 239 24.72 17.29 11.58
N VAL A 240 24.64 17.26 10.24
CA VAL A 240 25.84 17.39 9.38
C VAL A 240 26.52 18.74 9.54
N CYS A 241 25.75 19.82 9.61
CA CYS A 241 26.29 21.17 9.78
C CYS A 241 26.97 21.36 11.14
N ILE A 242 26.32 20.92 12.23
CA ILE A 242 26.78 21.18 13.61
C ILE A 242 27.68 20.07 14.13
N VAL A 243 27.20 18.83 14.16
CA VAL A 243 27.95 17.69 14.70
C VAL A 243 29.03 17.29 13.71
N GLY A 244 28.67 17.12 12.44
CA GLY A 244 29.58 16.79 11.35
C GLY A 244 30.63 17.87 11.05
N GLY A 245 30.45 19.10 11.54
CA GLY A 245 31.46 20.17 11.45
C GLY A 245 31.67 20.77 10.06
N TYR A 246 30.77 20.49 9.12
CA TYR A 246 30.82 21.03 7.76
C TYR A 246 30.21 22.45 7.74
N GLU A 247 30.94 23.44 8.25
CA GLU A 247 30.44 24.83 8.31
C GLU A 247 30.26 25.46 6.91
N SER A 248 30.97 24.94 5.90
CA SER A 248 30.88 25.38 4.50
C SER A 248 29.47 25.26 3.91
N ILE A 249 28.65 24.32 4.37
CA ILE A 249 27.27 24.11 3.90
C ILE A 249 26.23 24.95 4.66
N ARG A 250 26.63 25.72 5.68
CA ARG A 250 25.70 26.50 6.52
C ARG A 250 24.84 27.50 5.73
N PRO A 251 25.36 28.26 4.75
CA PRO A 251 24.52 29.16 3.95
C PRO A 251 23.43 28.40 3.18
N THR A 252 23.78 27.25 2.59
CA THR A 252 22.86 26.36 1.89
C THR A 252 21.80 25.79 2.84
N LEU A 253 22.19 25.41 4.07
CA LEU A 253 21.25 24.94 5.11
C LEU A 253 20.20 26.00 5.42
N VAL A 254 20.60 27.24 5.69
CA VAL A 254 19.67 28.34 6.00
C VAL A 254 18.71 28.57 4.83
N GLU A 255 19.22 28.48 3.59
CA GLU A 255 18.41 28.60 2.39
C GLU A 255 17.39 27.47 2.25
N ILE A 256 17.77 26.22 2.54
CA ILE A 256 16.86 25.07 2.58
C ILE A 256 15.79 25.26 3.67
N LEU A 257 16.17 25.71 4.88
CA LEU A 257 15.21 25.98 5.96
C LEU A 257 14.23 27.12 5.60
N ASN A 258 14.69 28.13 4.84
CA ASN A 258 13.81 29.16 4.28
C ASN A 258 12.81 28.59 3.29
N ILE A 259 13.26 27.70 2.41
CA ILE A 259 12.38 27.00 1.44
C ILE A 259 11.36 26.13 2.18
N TYR A 260 11.76 25.40 3.22
CA TYR A 260 10.85 24.60 4.04
C TYR A 260 9.81 25.47 4.74
N SER A 261 10.22 26.65 5.22
CA SER A 261 9.30 27.62 5.84
C SER A 261 8.29 28.18 4.84
N LEU A 262 8.75 28.56 3.64
CA LEU A 262 7.88 29.04 2.59
C LEU A 262 6.90 27.95 2.15
N SER A 263 7.38 26.74 1.93
CA SER A 263 6.55 25.59 1.53
C SER A 263 5.52 25.25 2.60
N MET A 264 5.92 25.29 3.88
CA MET A 264 5.00 25.10 5.01
C MET A 264 3.94 26.21 5.08
N ALA A 265 4.33 27.48 4.89
CA ALA A 265 3.38 28.60 4.89
C ALA A 265 2.37 28.49 3.74
N LEU A 266 2.83 28.12 2.54
CA LEU A 266 1.96 27.87 1.39
C LEU A 266 1.00 26.70 1.66
N ALA A 267 1.50 25.60 2.24
CA ALA A 267 0.67 24.45 2.61
C ALA A 267 -0.38 24.84 3.67
N VAL A 268 -0.01 25.59 4.72
CA VAL A 268 -0.97 26.09 5.71
C VAL A 268 -2.05 26.96 5.07
N GLY A 269 -1.68 27.83 4.12
CA GLY A 269 -2.61 28.67 3.37
C GLY A 269 -3.61 27.85 2.56
N VAL A 270 -3.13 26.88 1.79
CA VAL A 270 -3.96 26.00 0.97
C VAL A 270 -4.87 25.12 1.85
N HIS A 271 -4.38 24.62 2.97
CA HIS A 271 -5.16 23.83 3.94
C HIS A 271 -6.11 24.66 4.82
N PHE A 272 -6.38 25.93 4.50
CA PHE A 272 -7.28 26.81 5.27
C PHE A 272 -6.90 26.90 6.76
N GLY A 273 -5.60 26.99 7.08
CA GLY A 273 -5.12 27.10 8.46
C GLY A 273 -5.38 25.84 9.28
N SER A 274 -5.31 24.65 8.67
CA SER A 274 -5.57 23.39 9.38
C SER A 274 -4.63 23.22 10.59
N PRO A 275 -5.17 22.95 11.81
CA PRO A 275 -4.36 22.86 13.02
C PRO A 275 -3.24 21.82 12.94
N TYR A 276 -3.43 20.72 12.19
CA TYR A 276 -2.48 19.60 12.19
C TYR A 276 -1.06 19.99 11.73
N LEU A 277 -0.93 20.91 10.77
CA LEU A 277 0.38 21.37 10.29
C LEU A 277 1.06 22.27 11.32
N LEU A 278 0.28 23.16 11.94
CA LEU A 278 0.76 24.13 12.93
C LEU A 278 1.12 23.46 14.26
N THR A 279 0.42 22.39 14.63
CA THR A 279 0.72 21.59 15.82
C THR A 279 1.68 20.44 15.53
N SER A 280 2.25 20.35 14.32
CA SER A 280 3.19 19.29 13.96
C SER A 280 4.56 19.50 14.63
N PRO A 281 5.26 18.42 15.04
CA PRO A 281 6.62 18.53 15.56
C PRO A 281 7.60 19.20 14.59
N PHE A 282 7.36 19.06 13.27
CA PHE A 282 8.18 19.70 12.25
C PHE A 282 8.06 21.21 12.28
N PHE A 283 6.85 21.76 12.46
CA PHE A 283 6.66 23.20 12.61
C PHE A 283 7.44 23.73 13.82
N PHE A 284 7.35 23.05 14.97
CA PHE A 284 8.10 23.43 16.18
C PHE A 284 9.61 23.43 15.95
N GLN A 285 10.12 22.38 15.29
CA GLN A 285 11.54 22.29 14.94
C GLN A 285 11.95 23.38 13.96
N LEU A 286 11.14 23.68 12.96
CA LEU A 286 11.46 24.68 11.94
C LEU A 286 11.62 26.07 12.55
N VAL A 287 10.72 26.45 13.46
CA VAL A 287 10.83 27.70 14.23
C VAL A 287 12.10 27.68 15.10
N ALA A 288 12.35 26.59 15.81
CA ALA A 288 13.54 26.43 16.66
C ALA A 288 14.85 26.57 15.88
N LEU A 289 14.98 25.88 14.75
CA LEU A 289 16.18 25.93 13.91
C LEU A 289 16.38 27.32 13.30
N LYS A 290 15.31 28.01 12.89
CA LYS A 290 15.41 29.38 12.37
C LYS A 290 15.81 30.41 13.42
N VAL A 291 15.21 30.35 14.60
CA VAL A 291 15.57 31.24 15.72
C VAL A 291 17.03 31.01 16.10
N SER A 292 17.44 29.74 16.24
CA SER A 292 18.81 29.40 16.61
C SER A 292 19.84 29.87 15.59
N THR A 293 19.61 29.57 14.30
CA THR A 293 20.53 29.99 13.21
C THR A 293 20.58 31.52 13.04
N SER A 294 19.50 32.25 13.32
CA SER A 294 19.46 33.72 13.22
C SER A 294 20.19 34.41 14.39
N ILE A 295 20.06 33.89 15.61
CA ILE A 295 20.76 34.42 16.80
C ILE A 295 22.27 34.23 16.67
N CYS A 296 22.71 33.10 16.12
CA CYS A 296 24.13 32.76 15.98
C CYS A 296 24.79 33.30 14.70
N CYS A 297 24.11 34.14 13.88
CA CYS A 297 24.66 34.75 12.66
C CYS A 297 25.87 35.68 12.88
N CYS A 298 26.10 36.16 14.11
CA CYS A 298 27.13 37.15 14.42
C CYS A 298 28.52 36.57 14.75
N ARG A 299 29.06 35.63 13.97
CA ARG A 299 30.43 35.14 14.19
C ARG A 299 31.34 35.35 12.98
N SER A 300 32.14 36.42 13.06
CA SER A 300 33.15 36.79 12.07
C SER A 300 34.49 36.07 12.27
N ARG A 301 35.12 35.78 11.14
CA ARG A 301 36.56 35.71 10.81
C ARG A 301 37.58 35.24 11.87
N VAL A 302 38.22 34.13 11.48
CA VAL A 302 39.65 33.78 11.61
C VAL A 302 40.22 33.66 13.03
N HIS A 303 40.43 32.42 13.46
CA HIS A 303 41.69 31.96 14.07
C HIS A 303 41.82 30.42 13.85
N ARG A 304 42.95 29.99 13.28
CA ARG A 304 43.37 28.57 13.23
C ARG A 304 44.06 28.23 14.55
N GLY A 305 43.59 27.19 15.24
CA GLY A 305 44.12 26.74 16.53
C GLY A 305 43.12 25.86 17.30
N TRP A 306 43.63 25.00 18.20
CA TRP A 306 42.82 24.08 19.01
C TRP A 306 41.77 24.79 19.87
N LEU A 307 42.15 25.90 20.52
CA LEU A 307 41.25 26.73 21.33
C LEU A 307 40.11 27.35 20.51
N ALA A 308 40.39 27.77 19.27
CA ALA A 308 39.38 28.30 18.37
C ALA A 308 38.41 27.21 17.88
N TRP A 309 38.91 25.98 17.66
CA TRP A 309 38.05 24.81 17.37
C TRP A 309 37.14 24.47 18.55
N MET A 310 37.69 24.46 19.76
CA MET A 310 36.93 24.18 21.00
C MET A 310 35.85 25.26 21.25
N GLY A 311 36.19 26.53 21.04
CA GLY A 311 35.25 27.64 21.12
C GLY A 311 34.12 27.58 20.08
N ARG A 312 34.42 27.14 18.84
CA ARG A 312 33.39 26.87 17.82
C ARG A 312 32.49 25.72 18.24
N ARG A 313 33.04 24.62 18.77
CA ARG A 313 32.25 23.48 19.26
C ARG A 313 31.35 23.83 20.43
N LEU A 314 31.80 24.65 21.37
CA LEU A 314 30.97 25.17 22.45
C LEU A 314 29.82 26.04 21.92
N ALA A 315 30.07 26.87 20.90
CA ALA A 315 29.04 27.66 20.24
C ALA A 315 27.98 26.79 19.56
N HIS A 316 28.42 25.73 18.87
CA HIS A 316 27.56 24.72 18.24
C HIS A 316 26.68 24.00 19.26
N VAL A 317 27.22 23.65 20.42
CA VAL A 317 26.44 23.07 21.54
C VAL A 317 25.42 24.07 22.08
N ALA A 318 25.80 25.34 22.25
CA ALA A 318 24.88 26.39 22.68
C ALA A 318 23.74 26.61 21.66
N GLU A 319 24.04 26.61 20.36
CA GLU A 319 23.06 26.70 19.27
C GLU A 319 22.07 25.52 19.33
N GLY A 320 22.56 24.30 19.56
CA GLY A 320 21.74 23.11 19.80
C GLY A 320 20.82 23.25 21.02
N LEU A 321 21.34 23.73 22.15
CA LEU A 321 20.56 23.95 23.38
C LEU A 321 19.47 25.02 23.19
N ILE A 322 19.79 26.13 22.52
CA ILE A 322 18.80 27.17 22.16
C ILE A 322 17.68 26.57 21.32
N ALA A 323 18.02 25.77 20.30
CA ALA A 323 17.02 25.10 19.47
C ALA A 323 16.10 24.18 20.32
N ILE A 324 16.64 23.41 21.26
CA ILE A 324 15.84 22.56 22.15
C ILE A 324 14.91 23.40 23.03
N VAL A 325 15.41 24.47 23.64
CA VAL A 325 14.60 25.36 24.50
C VAL A 325 13.46 26.00 23.69
N VAL A 326 13.75 26.56 22.52
CA VAL A 326 12.74 27.16 21.64
C VAL A 326 11.71 26.11 21.20
N PHE A 327 12.15 24.91 20.85
CA PHE A 327 11.24 23.80 20.50
C PHE A 327 10.25 23.50 21.63
N LEU A 328 10.74 23.38 22.87
CA LEU A 328 9.90 23.11 24.03
C LEU A 328 8.95 24.27 24.35
N LEU A 329 9.39 25.51 24.18
CA LEU A 329 8.56 26.71 24.37
C LEU A 329 7.43 26.78 23.34
N VAL A 330 7.73 26.58 22.06
CA VAL A 330 6.74 26.58 20.98
C VAL A 330 5.74 25.44 21.18
N ARG A 331 6.23 24.23 21.51
CA ARG A 331 5.36 23.08 21.84
C ARG A 331 4.43 23.41 22.99
N LYS A 332 4.94 24.00 24.07
CA LYS A 332 4.14 24.37 25.25
C LYS A 332 3.09 25.44 24.89
N ALA A 333 3.45 26.43 24.08
CA ALA A 333 2.53 27.48 23.63
C ALA A 333 1.39 26.94 22.76
N LEU A 334 1.66 25.93 21.93
CA LEU A 334 0.69 25.34 21.01
C LEU A 334 -0.02 24.10 21.57
N ALA A 335 0.38 23.60 22.75
CA ALA A 335 -0.24 22.45 23.41
C ALA A 335 -1.76 22.55 23.59
N PRO A 336 -2.37 23.71 23.93
CA PRO A 336 -3.83 23.82 24.05
C PRO A 336 -4.59 23.54 22.74
N PHE A 337 -3.93 23.67 21.60
CA PHE A 337 -4.52 23.42 20.28
C PHE A 337 -4.19 22.01 19.75
N ALA A 338 -3.33 21.25 20.44
CA ALA A 338 -2.90 19.91 20.06
C ALA A 338 -3.82 18.84 20.67
N THR A 339 -4.94 18.54 20.01
CA THR A 339 -5.94 17.54 20.47
C THR A 339 -5.55 16.08 20.18
N ALA A 340 -4.41 15.83 19.53
CA ALA A 340 -4.02 14.52 19.02
C ALA A 340 -2.98 13.76 19.89
N ASP A 341 -2.25 14.42 20.79
CA ASP A 341 -1.00 13.87 21.32
C ASP A 341 -1.14 12.89 22.51
N THR A 342 -2.33 12.71 23.07
CA THR A 342 -2.50 11.93 24.32
C THR A 342 -2.18 10.44 24.18
N HIS A 343 -2.39 9.84 23.00
CA HIS A 343 -2.20 8.40 22.75
C HIS A 343 -0.78 8.04 22.24
N VAL A 344 0.02 9.02 21.81
CA VAL A 344 1.37 8.79 21.26
C VAL A 344 2.30 8.18 22.31
N TYR A 345 2.18 8.61 23.57
CA TYR A 345 2.95 8.07 24.68
C TYR A 345 2.61 6.59 24.95
N GLU A 346 1.32 6.23 24.93
CA GLU A 346 0.87 4.83 25.08
C GLU A 346 1.44 3.93 23.98
N ILE A 347 1.44 4.42 22.73
CA ILE A 347 2.03 3.71 21.59
C ILE A 347 3.55 3.54 21.77
N LEU A 348 4.25 4.58 22.22
CA LEU A 348 5.70 4.49 22.41
C LEU A 348 6.05 3.54 23.58
N CYS A 349 5.33 3.62 24.69
CA CYS A 349 5.50 2.75 25.86
C CYS A 349 5.34 1.27 25.48
N THR A 350 4.25 0.94 24.78
CA THR A 350 3.98 -0.43 24.32
C THR A 350 5.04 -0.94 23.34
N LYS A 351 5.56 -0.08 22.45
CA LYS A 351 6.68 -0.44 21.56
C LYS A 351 7.99 -0.68 22.31
N VAL A 352 8.31 0.12 23.32
CA VAL A 352 9.51 -0.07 24.15
C VAL A 352 9.46 -1.42 24.86
N SER A 353 8.31 -1.79 25.43
CA SER A 353 8.11 -3.11 26.02
C SER A 353 8.30 -4.23 24.98
N ALA A 354 7.68 -4.10 23.80
CA ALA A 354 7.81 -5.10 22.74
C ALA A 354 9.26 -5.27 22.25
N ILE A 355 10.03 -4.18 22.14
CA ILE A 355 11.45 -4.24 21.79
C ILE A 355 12.24 -4.96 22.88
N ASN A 356 11.94 -4.68 24.16
CA ASN A 356 12.58 -5.35 25.29
C ASN A 356 12.37 -6.87 25.22
N ASP A 357 11.16 -7.31 24.89
CA ASP A 357 10.83 -8.74 24.77
C ASP A 357 11.57 -9.43 23.61
N MET A 358 11.93 -8.68 22.56
CA MET A 358 12.72 -9.18 21.43
C MET A 358 14.23 -9.27 21.72
N LEU A 359 14.74 -8.62 22.77
CA LEU A 359 16.16 -8.66 23.12
C LEU A 359 16.53 -10.02 23.75
N PRO A 360 17.77 -10.50 23.56
CA PRO A 360 18.28 -11.66 24.30
C PRO A 360 18.14 -11.45 25.81
N GLN A 361 17.84 -12.50 26.58
CA GLN A 361 17.60 -12.42 28.03
C GLN A 361 18.65 -11.60 28.82
N ARG A 362 19.91 -11.58 28.38
CA ARG A 362 21.00 -10.82 29.01
C ARG A 362 20.90 -9.30 28.84
N MET A 363 20.16 -8.81 27.85
CA MET A 363 19.97 -7.38 27.55
C MET A 363 18.55 -6.88 27.87
N GLN A 364 17.69 -7.75 28.41
CA GLN A 364 16.34 -7.37 28.81
C GLN A 364 16.40 -6.47 30.06
N LEU A 365 15.75 -5.32 29.98
CA LEU A 365 15.51 -4.44 31.11
C LEU A 365 14.53 -5.12 32.08
N SER A 366 14.81 -4.97 33.38
CA SER A 366 13.89 -5.46 34.41
C SER A 366 12.58 -4.66 34.37
N ALA A 367 11.48 -5.25 34.86
CA ALA A 367 10.17 -4.59 34.90
C ALA A 367 10.18 -3.24 35.64
N SER A 368 11.12 -3.03 36.58
CA SER A 368 11.30 -1.76 37.30
C SER A 368 11.93 -0.63 36.48
N GLN A 369 12.64 -0.97 35.40
CA GLN A 369 13.33 -0.03 34.51
C GLN A 369 12.52 0.30 33.26
N LEU A 370 11.45 -0.46 32.99
CA LEU A 370 10.52 -0.18 31.93
C LEU A 370 9.50 0.89 32.37
N PRO A 371 9.06 1.77 31.46
CA PRO A 371 7.96 2.67 31.77
C PRO A 371 6.70 1.86 32.13
N ALA A 372 6.00 2.26 33.20
CA ALA A 372 4.77 1.60 33.61
C ALA A 372 3.68 1.82 32.54
N CYS A 373 3.48 0.86 31.65
CA CYS A 373 2.45 0.95 30.62
C CYS A 373 1.12 0.40 31.16
N ALA A 374 0.09 1.25 31.23
CA ALA A 374 -1.29 0.78 31.39
C ALA A 374 -1.72 -0.01 30.14
N GLU A 375 -2.80 -0.81 30.26
CA GLU A 375 -3.45 -1.38 29.07
C GLU A 375 -3.76 -0.26 28.06
N PRO A 376 -3.39 -0.41 26.78
CA PRO A 376 -3.59 0.66 25.79
C PRO A 376 -5.07 1.00 25.65
N SER A 377 -5.38 2.30 25.60
CA SER A 377 -6.74 2.81 25.40
C SER A 377 -7.33 2.39 24.05
N PHE A 378 -8.65 2.54 23.86
CA PHE A 378 -9.27 2.33 22.54
C PHE A 378 -8.54 3.11 21.44
N ASN A 379 -8.18 4.38 21.71
CA ASN A 379 -7.50 5.26 20.77
C ASN A 379 -6.09 4.77 20.40
N ALA A 380 -5.31 4.26 21.35
CA ALA A 380 -4.00 3.68 21.04
C ALA A 380 -4.15 2.36 20.26
N ASN A 381 -5.14 1.55 20.61
CA ASN A 381 -5.44 0.28 19.94
C ASN A 381 -5.86 0.44 18.48
N LEU A 382 -6.51 1.55 18.10
CA LEU A 382 -6.77 1.89 16.69
C LEU A 382 -5.50 1.82 15.83
N TYR A 383 -4.35 2.21 16.39
CA TYR A 383 -3.06 2.11 15.71
C TYR A 383 -2.39 0.75 15.96
N LEU A 384 -2.26 0.32 17.22
CA LEU A 384 -1.44 -0.84 17.60
C LEU A 384 -1.91 -2.18 17.00
N ILE A 385 -3.21 -2.32 16.75
CA ILE A 385 -3.81 -3.55 16.22
C ILE A 385 -3.54 -3.69 14.72
N MET A 386 -3.47 -2.57 14.00
CA MET A 386 -3.20 -2.59 12.57
C MET A 386 -1.77 -3.09 12.34
N GLY A 387 -1.60 -4.21 11.62
CA GLY A 387 -0.28 -4.77 11.29
C GLY A 387 0.69 -3.75 10.66
N VAL A 388 0.13 -2.72 10.02
CA VAL A 388 0.81 -1.59 9.41
C VAL A 388 1.56 -0.71 10.43
N PHE A 389 1.12 -0.63 11.70
CA PHE A 389 1.81 0.13 12.75
C PHE A 389 2.64 -0.75 13.69
N LYS A 390 2.76 -2.05 13.44
CA LYS A 390 3.67 -2.93 14.20
C LYS A 390 5.13 -2.59 13.91
N LEU A 391 6.04 -3.15 14.71
CA LEU A 391 7.47 -3.13 14.43
C LEU A 391 7.75 -3.82 13.07
N LEU A 392 8.90 -3.52 12.47
CA LEU A 392 9.32 -4.17 11.23
C LEU A 392 9.35 -5.69 11.43
N GLU A 393 8.63 -6.40 10.56
CA GLU A 393 8.55 -7.86 10.62
C GLU A 393 9.90 -8.49 10.25
N TRP A 394 10.31 -9.53 10.99
CA TRP A 394 11.59 -10.21 10.75
C TRP A 394 11.68 -10.81 9.34
N SER A 395 10.56 -11.30 8.80
CA SER A 395 10.45 -11.76 7.40
C SER A 395 10.86 -10.69 6.39
N SER A 396 10.53 -9.42 6.66
CA SER A 396 10.89 -8.30 5.79
C SER A 396 12.39 -8.00 5.87
N ALA A 397 12.99 -8.09 7.07
CA ALA A 397 14.42 -7.93 7.27
C ALA A 397 15.22 -9.06 6.60
N GLU A 398 14.74 -10.30 6.69
CA GLU A 398 15.36 -11.48 6.10
C GLU A 398 15.46 -11.37 4.57
N ILE A 399 14.43 -10.85 3.90
CA ILE A 399 14.46 -10.60 2.45
C ILE A 399 15.58 -9.61 2.09
N TYR A 400 15.70 -8.49 2.81
CA TYR A 400 16.75 -7.50 2.55
C TYR A 400 18.18 -8.08 2.72
N ILE A 401 18.34 -9.04 3.63
CA ILE A 401 19.61 -9.75 3.84
C ILE A 401 19.85 -10.76 2.71
N LYS A 402 18.86 -11.59 2.37
CA LYS A 402 18.95 -12.59 1.29
C LYS A 402 19.25 -11.95 -0.06
N THR A 403 18.66 -10.79 -0.37
CA THR A 403 18.95 -10.05 -1.62
C THR A 403 20.24 -9.22 -1.54
N THR A 404 21.06 -9.35 -0.48
CA THR A 404 22.28 -8.57 -0.25
C THR A 404 22.11 -7.05 -0.16
N ALA A 405 20.88 -6.54 -0.13
CA ALA A 405 20.60 -5.10 -0.13
C ALA A 405 21.02 -4.45 1.19
N ALA A 406 20.66 -5.06 2.33
CA ALA A 406 21.07 -4.57 3.65
C ALA A 406 22.61 -4.68 3.86
N PRO A 407 23.27 -5.81 3.57
CA PRO A 407 24.74 -5.90 3.62
C PRO A 407 25.46 -4.88 2.73
N ALA A 408 25.00 -4.70 1.48
CA ALA A 408 25.60 -3.74 0.55
C ALA A 408 25.43 -2.29 1.02
N ALA A 409 24.24 -1.94 1.54
CA ALA A 409 24.01 -0.63 2.12
C ALA A 409 24.87 -0.37 3.38
N ALA A 410 25.05 -1.38 4.23
CA ALA A 410 25.96 -1.29 5.39
C ALA A 410 27.42 -1.08 4.94
N GLY A 411 27.86 -1.77 3.88
CA GLY A 411 29.16 -1.54 3.24
C GLY A 411 29.31 -0.12 2.71
N ALA A 412 28.28 0.42 2.06
CA ALA A 412 28.29 1.81 1.56
C ALA A 412 28.39 2.82 2.72
N LEU A 413 27.66 2.59 3.83
CA LEU A 413 27.77 3.42 5.03
C LEU A 413 29.17 3.37 5.63
N LEU A 414 29.80 2.19 5.69
CA LEU A 414 31.18 2.05 6.16
C LEU A 414 32.16 2.82 5.27
N LEU A 415 32.00 2.78 3.96
CA LEU A 415 32.85 3.56 3.04
C LEU A 415 32.66 5.07 3.22
N ILE A 416 31.42 5.54 3.38
CA ILE A 416 31.12 6.95 3.64
C ILE A 416 31.75 7.41 4.97
N THR A 417 31.64 6.62 6.04
CA THR A 417 32.23 6.96 7.34
C THR A 417 33.76 6.98 7.28
N LEU A 418 34.37 6.00 6.61
CA LEU A 418 35.83 5.98 6.39
C LEU A 418 36.30 7.17 5.54
N ARG A 419 35.57 7.54 4.48
CA ARG A 419 35.88 8.72 3.67
C ARG A 419 35.83 9.99 4.52
N CYS A 420 34.75 10.21 5.27
CA CYS A 420 34.60 11.37 6.17
C CYS A 420 35.69 11.39 7.27
N ALA A 421 35.98 10.25 7.90
CA ALA A 421 37.02 10.15 8.93
C ALA A 421 38.41 10.47 8.38
N SER A 422 38.73 10.00 7.16
CA SER A 422 40.01 10.29 6.51
C SER A 422 40.20 11.78 6.20
N HIS A 423 39.13 12.48 5.83
CA HIS A 423 39.13 13.93 5.60
C HIS A 423 39.48 14.70 6.89
N TRP A 424 38.85 14.30 8.01
CA TRP A 424 39.11 14.88 9.33
C TRP A 424 40.55 14.68 9.82
N VAL A 425 41.10 13.48 9.66
CA VAL A 425 42.50 13.18 10.03
C VAL A 425 43.49 13.97 9.16
N GLY A 426 43.21 14.11 7.86
CA GLY A 426 44.02 14.89 6.93
C GLY A 426 44.06 16.40 7.24
N MET A 427 42.96 16.97 7.75
CA MET A 427 42.90 18.37 8.19
C MET A 427 43.77 18.65 9.42
N SER A 428 43.88 17.68 10.35
CA SER A 428 44.79 17.78 11.50
C SER A 428 46.28 17.77 11.10
N GLY A 429 46.63 17.12 9.98
CA GLY A 429 48.01 17.04 9.50
C GLY A 429 48.51 18.28 8.74
N LYS A 430 47.63 18.99 8.03
CA LYS A 430 48.00 20.19 7.24
C LYS A 430 48.00 21.50 8.03
N ALA A 431 47.45 21.52 9.24
CA ALA A 431 47.56 22.67 10.15
C ALA A 431 49.01 22.98 10.59
N LYS A 432 49.98 22.13 10.21
CA LYS A 432 51.41 22.27 10.55
C LYS A 432 52.30 22.84 9.44
N ILE A 433 51.79 23.13 8.23
CA ILE A 433 52.66 23.43 7.05
C ILE A 433 52.37 24.79 6.36
N GLU A 434 51.27 25.49 6.66
CA GLU A 434 51.00 26.81 6.05
C GLU A 434 51.03 27.94 7.11
N ASP A 435 52.24 28.23 7.61
CA ASP A 435 52.58 29.47 8.32
C ASP A 435 53.39 30.38 7.37
N GLU A 436 52.76 30.89 6.29
CA GLU A 436 53.21 32.14 5.67
C GLU A 436 52.00 32.98 5.23
N PRO A 437 51.95 34.28 5.57
CA PRO A 437 50.84 35.14 5.20
C PRO A 437 50.84 35.45 3.70
N PRO A 438 49.67 35.64 3.07
CA PRO A 438 49.61 36.09 1.68
C PRO A 438 50.17 37.51 1.56
N ALA A 439 51.16 37.69 0.68
CA ALA A 439 51.69 39.00 0.31
C ALA A 439 50.58 39.90 -0.25
N SER A 440 50.56 41.16 0.20
CA SER A 440 49.57 42.17 -0.14
C SER A 440 49.53 42.51 -1.64
N GLU A 441 48.32 42.61 -2.20
CA GLU A 441 48.02 43.14 -3.52
C GLU A 441 48.40 44.63 -3.66
N LYS A 442 49.67 44.95 -3.90
CA LYS A 442 50.11 46.23 -4.50
C LYS A 442 51.42 46.08 -5.27
N GLU A 443 51.51 45.17 -6.24
CA GLU A 443 52.67 45.17 -7.16
C GLU A 443 52.46 44.50 -8.54
N VAL A 444 51.21 44.40 -9.04
CA VAL A 444 50.94 43.83 -10.39
C VAL A 444 50.78 44.90 -11.48
N ALA A 445 50.81 46.19 -11.12
CA ALA A 445 50.70 47.29 -12.09
C ALA A 445 52.06 47.82 -12.57
N SER A 446 52.99 46.95 -12.98
CA SER A 446 54.19 47.39 -13.71
C SER A 446 54.95 46.20 -14.30
N LYS A 447 54.63 45.83 -15.54
CA LYS A 447 55.60 45.54 -16.61
C LYS A 447 54.89 45.20 -17.92
N LYS A 448 54.89 46.19 -18.81
CA LYS A 448 54.52 46.09 -20.23
C LYS A 448 55.52 45.24 -21.01
N LYS A 449 54.98 44.54 -22.02
CA LYS A 449 55.53 44.15 -23.33
C LYS A 449 57.03 43.78 -23.41
N LYS A 450 57.29 42.49 -23.64
CA LYS A 450 58.33 42.03 -24.59
C LYS A 450 57.83 40.77 -25.32
N GLU A 451 57.82 40.83 -26.64
CA GLU A 451 57.60 39.68 -27.55
C GLU A 451 58.70 38.62 -27.38
N PRO A 452 58.43 37.32 -27.57
CA PRO A 452 59.46 36.35 -27.85
C PRO A 452 59.49 35.98 -29.34
N LYS A 453 60.69 36.12 -29.92
CA LYS A 453 61.10 35.48 -31.18
C LYS A 453 61.20 33.96 -31.00
N ALA A 454 61.04 33.27 -32.12
CA ALA A 454 61.09 31.82 -32.29
C ALA A 454 62.36 31.15 -31.73
N GLY A 455 62.19 29.95 -31.17
CA GLY A 455 63.26 29.07 -30.73
C GLY A 455 62.73 27.72 -30.26
N SER A 456 63.02 26.67 -31.04
CA SER A 456 62.67 25.27 -30.87
C SER A 456 63.09 24.66 -29.53
N GLY A 457 62.24 23.79 -28.96
CA GLY A 457 62.59 22.93 -27.83
C GLY A 457 61.41 22.13 -27.28
N ARG A 458 61.21 20.92 -27.82
CA ARG A 458 60.24 19.93 -27.32
C ARG A 458 60.46 19.67 -25.82
N ASN A 459 59.40 19.84 -25.03
CA ASN A 459 59.14 18.97 -23.88
C ASN A 459 57.63 18.82 -23.67
N ALA A 460 57.17 17.58 -23.82
CA ALA A 460 55.78 17.17 -23.67
C ALA A 460 55.35 17.32 -22.20
N SER A 461 54.65 18.42 -21.89
CA SER A 461 53.91 18.54 -20.65
C SER A 461 52.64 17.69 -20.74
N LYS A 462 52.60 16.65 -19.91
CA LYS A 462 51.41 15.81 -19.68
C LYS A 462 50.22 16.71 -19.36
N ASN A 463 49.13 16.54 -20.10
CA ASN A 463 47.79 17.03 -19.75
C ASN A 463 47.36 16.46 -18.38
N GLN A 464 47.79 17.07 -17.28
CA GLN A 464 47.23 16.85 -15.95
C GLN A 464 46.07 17.85 -15.76
N VAL A 465 44.86 17.31 -15.76
CA VAL A 465 43.65 18.00 -15.32
C VAL A 465 43.86 18.46 -13.87
N PRO A 466 43.52 19.71 -13.50
CA PRO A 466 43.66 20.15 -12.11
C PRO A 466 42.80 19.28 -11.17
N PRO A 467 43.31 18.90 -10.00
CA PRO A 467 42.53 18.17 -8.99
C PRO A 467 41.33 19.02 -8.51
N ALA A 468 40.27 18.35 -8.05
CA ALA A 468 39.10 19.04 -7.50
C ALA A 468 39.51 19.97 -6.34
N SER A 469 38.90 21.16 -6.27
CA SER A 469 39.20 22.11 -5.19
C SER A 469 38.85 21.49 -3.82
N PRO A 470 39.61 21.77 -2.74
CA PRO A 470 39.33 21.24 -1.40
C PRO A 470 37.88 21.51 -0.93
N VAL A 471 37.33 22.67 -1.29
CA VAL A 471 35.95 23.07 -0.96
C VAL A 471 34.90 22.21 -1.67
N GLN A 472 35.20 21.73 -2.88
CA GLN A 472 34.29 20.83 -3.60
C GLN A 472 34.25 19.44 -2.96
N VAL A 473 35.39 18.93 -2.48
CA VAL A 473 35.46 17.64 -1.77
C VAL A 473 34.70 17.71 -0.45
N GLU A 474 34.84 18.81 0.29
CA GLU A 474 34.12 19.04 1.54
C GLU A 474 32.58 19.05 1.33
N ALA A 475 32.10 19.72 0.27
CA ALA A 475 30.67 19.73 -0.07
C ALA A 475 30.14 18.34 -0.45
N GLU A 476 30.94 17.54 -1.17
CA GLU A 476 30.59 16.14 -1.48
C GLU A 476 30.53 15.27 -0.21
N ASP A 477 31.49 15.40 0.70
CA ASP A 477 31.54 14.63 1.95
C ASP A 477 30.35 14.98 2.86
N ALA A 478 30.01 16.27 2.94
CA ALA A 478 28.81 16.73 3.67
C ALA A 478 27.52 16.16 3.07
N ALA A 479 27.39 16.14 1.74
CA ALA A 479 26.23 15.58 1.06
C ALA A 479 26.10 14.05 1.29
N LEU A 480 27.20 13.30 1.23
CA LEU A 480 27.24 11.87 1.52
C LEU A 480 26.86 11.57 2.98
N LEU A 481 27.41 12.34 3.92
CA LEU A 481 27.08 12.18 5.34
C LEU A 481 25.60 12.51 5.60
N PHE A 482 25.05 13.54 4.96
CA PHE A 482 23.63 13.86 5.05
C PHE A 482 22.77 12.70 4.57
N PHE A 483 23.09 12.13 3.41
CA PHE A 483 22.34 10.99 2.88
C PHE A 483 22.39 9.77 3.81
N ALA A 484 23.57 9.48 4.38
CA ALA A 484 23.76 8.40 5.35
C ALA A 484 22.94 8.62 6.65
N VAL A 485 22.97 9.83 7.21
CA VAL A 485 22.22 10.16 8.43
C VAL A 485 20.71 10.16 8.17
N GLN A 486 20.25 10.70 7.03
CA GLN A 486 18.85 10.64 6.62
C GLN A 486 18.38 9.18 6.52
N PHE A 487 19.16 8.31 5.87
CA PHE A 487 18.86 6.89 5.77
C PHE A 487 18.71 6.23 7.16
N LEU A 488 19.66 6.46 8.07
CA LEU A 488 19.62 5.89 9.42
C LEU A 488 18.41 6.36 10.24
N LEU A 489 18.05 7.64 10.13
CA LEU A 489 16.85 8.18 10.79
C LEU A 489 15.57 7.58 10.22
N PHE A 490 15.47 7.44 8.90
CA PHE A 490 14.33 6.78 8.26
C PHE A 490 14.26 5.28 8.59
N LEU A 491 15.42 4.61 8.70
CA LEU A 491 15.50 3.20 9.10
C LEU A 491 15.01 3.00 10.53
N LEU A 492 15.38 3.89 11.45
CA LEU A 492 14.87 3.87 12.83
C LEU A 492 13.34 4.02 12.84
N LEU A 493 12.82 5.01 12.10
CA LEU A 493 11.37 5.25 12.02
C LEU A 493 10.62 4.07 11.40
N GLY A 494 11.11 3.53 10.27
CA GLY A 494 10.49 2.37 9.61
C GLY A 494 10.62 1.07 10.40
N SER A 495 11.63 0.94 11.26
CA SER A 495 11.75 -0.16 12.22
C SER A 495 10.68 -0.08 13.31
N LEU A 496 10.31 1.14 13.72
CA LEU A 496 9.26 1.37 14.72
C LEU A 496 7.85 1.25 14.12
N VAL A 497 7.67 1.62 12.85
CA VAL A 497 6.37 1.64 12.15
C VAL A 497 6.53 0.99 10.78
N ASN A 498 6.05 -0.25 10.64
CA ASN A 498 6.16 -1.05 9.41
C ASN A 498 5.55 -0.34 8.18
N ARG A 499 4.55 0.55 8.34
CA ARG A 499 4.01 1.41 7.25
C ARG A 499 5.11 2.20 6.56
N LEU A 500 6.02 2.74 7.36
CA LEU A 500 7.04 3.70 6.95
C LEU A 500 8.32 3.03 6.45
N ARG A 501 8.34 1.70 6.30
CA ARG A 501 9.45 0.99 5.64
C ARG A 501 9.71 1.48 4.22
N VAL A 502 8.67 1.98 3.55
CA VAL A 502 8.74 2.61 2.22
C VAL A 502 9.58 3.90 2.20
N ALA A 503 9.89 4.49 3.37
CA ALA A 503 10.77 5.65 3.46
C ALA A 503 12.27 5.26 3.47
N PHE A 504 12.67 4.19 4.16
CA PHE A 504 14.09 3.80 4.19
C PHE A 504 14.46 2.78 3.11
N GLY A 505 13.51 1.92 2.70
CA GLY A 505 13.76 0.86 1.73
C GLY A 505 14.37 1.37 0.42
N PRO A 506 13.79 2.38 -0.24
CA PRO A 506 14.36 2.95 -1.46
C PRO A 506 15.75 3.58 -1.28
N LEU A 507 16.00 4.26 -0.16
CA LEU A 507 17.33 4.81 0.15
C LEU A 507 18.36 3.70 0.37
N MET A 508 17.96 2.57 0.96
CA MET A 508 18.79 1.38 1.06
C MET A 508 19.17 0.82 -0.31
N MET A 509 18.23 0.81 -1.28
CA MET A 509 18.51 0.36 -2.65
C MET A 509 19.52 1.29 -3.34
N VAL A 510 19.45 2.60 -3.10
CA VAL A 510 20.43 3.58 -3.59
C VAL A 510 21.81 3.31 -3.00
N LEU A 511 21.92 3.09 -1.67
CA LEU A 511 23.18 2.75 -1.01
C LEU A 511 23.76 1.42 -1.50
N ALA A 512 22.92 0.39 -1.62
CA ALA A 512 23.31 -0.92 -2.12
C ALA A 512 23.85 -0.83 -3.56
N ALA A 513 23.18 -0.07 -4.43
CA ALA A 513 23.65 0.17 -5.80
C ALA A 513 24.95 1.00 -5.84
N ALA A 514 25.17 1.85 -4.85
CA ALA A 514 26.32 2.75 -4.78
C ALA A 514 27.58 2.16 -4.15
N VAL A 515 27.50 1.03 -3.42
CA VAL A 515 28.64 0.46 -2.68
C VAL A 515 29.86 0.17 -3.56
N MET A 516 29.65 -0.21 -4.81
CA MET A 516 30.70 -0.46 -5.80
C MET A 516 31.08 0.79 -6.62
N GLY A 517 30.70 1.98 -6.15
CA GLY A 517 30.99 3.26 -6.79
C GLY A 517 32.36 3.81 -6.38
N PRO A 518 33.22 4.22 -7.33
CA PRO A 518 34.54 4.77 -7.00
C PRO A 518 34.46 6.05 -6.16
N ARG A 519 33.33 6.78 -6.20
CA ARG A 519 33.13 7.97 -5.37
C ARG A 519 33.03 7.67 -3.88
N LEU A 520 32.61 6.48 -3.44
CA LEU A 520 32.48 6.22 -1.99
C LEU A 520 33.83 5.93 -1.33
N ALA A 521 34.84 5.55 -2.10
CA ALA A 521 36.16 5.24 -1.58
C ALA A 521 36.84 6.48 -0.97
N PRO A 522 37.61 6.34 0.12
CA PRO A 522 38.44 7.41 0.66
C PRO A 522 39.33 8.07 -0.40
N VAL A 523 39.44 9.40 -0.34
CA VAL A 523 40.14 10.21 -1.36
C VAL A 523 41.62 9.80 -1.52
N PHE A 524 42.29 9.39 -0.44
CA PHE A 524 43.68 8.94 -0.50
C PHE A 524 43.84 7.64 -1.33
N LEU A 525 42.89 6.72 -1.27
CA LEU A 525 42.89 5.49 -2.09
C LEU A 525 42.62 5.80 -3.56
N GLN A 526 41.71 6.74 -3.83
CA GLN A 526 41.44 7.21 -5.19
C GLN A 526 42.69 7.82 -5.82
N ASN A 527 43.47 8.58 -5.04
CA ASN A 527 44.72 9.19 -5.50
C ASN A 527 45.88 8.18 -5.64
N ALA A 528 45.97 7.20 -4.74
CA ALA A 528 47.02 6.18 -4.77
C ALA A 528 46.84 5.16 -5.91
N PHE A 529 45.60 4.74 -6.19
CA PHE A 529 45.30 3.67 -7.16
C PHE A 529 44.20 4.05 -8.17
N PRO A 530 44.33 5.14 -8.95
CA PRO A 530 43.23 5.68 -9.74
C PRO A 530 42.66 4.72 -10.80
N LYS A 531 43.52 3.92 -11.45
CA LYS A 531 43.09 2.94 -12.47
C LYS A 531 42.70 1.59 -11.86
N GLY A 532 43.49 1.09 -10.90
CA GLY A 532 43.26 -0.22 -10.27
C GLY A 532 41.96 -0.24 -9.46
N LEU A 533 41.68 0.81 -8.71
CA LEU A 533 40.48 0.94 -7.90
C LEU A 533 39.21 1.03 -8.77
N THR A 534 39.27 1.79 -9.87
CA THR A 534 38.14 1.91 -10.81
C THR A 534 37.83 0.58 -11.51
N SER A 535 38.85 -0.16 -11.95
CA SER A 535 38.66 -1.49 -12.55
C SER A 535 38.14 -2.52 -11.56
N LEU A 536 38.62 -2.49 -10.32
CA LEU A 536 38.16 -3.38 -9.24
C LEU A 536 36.68 -3.12 -8.93
N PHE A 537 36.29 -1.84 -8.77
CA PHE A 537 34.90 -1.46 -8.54
C PHE A 537 33.99 -1.81 -9.70
N PHE A 538 34.45 -1.69 -10.94
CA PHE A 538 33.70 -2.11 -12.12
C PHE A 538 33.47 -3.63 -12.15
N LEU A 539 34.51 -4.43 -11.88
CA LEU A 539 34.40 -5.90 -11.78
C LEU A 539 33.50 -6.32 -10.61
N GLY A 540 33.64 -5.67 -9.46
CA GLY A 540 32.78 -5.87 -8.29
C GLY A 540 31.33 -5.53 -8.60
N TRP A 541 31.09 -4.45 -9.35
CA TRP A 541 29.74 -4.08 -9.81
C TRP A 541 29.17 -5.14 -10.75
N LEU A 542 29.93 -5.62 -11.75
CA LEU A 542 29.48 -6.69 -12.64
C LEU A 542 29.16 -7.97 -11.88
N ALA A 543 30.00 -8.35 -10.91
CA ALA A 543 29.77 -9.52 -10.06
C ALA A 543 28.50 -9.36 -9.20
N HIS A 544 28.31 -8.19 -8.58
CA HIS A 544 27.12 -7.90 -7.79
C HIS A 544 25.86 -7.90 -8.64
N MET A 545 25.93 -7.37 -9.86
CA MET A 545 24.80 -7.38 -10.80
C MET A 545 24.50 -8.77 -11.34
N PHE A 546 25.52 -9.58 -11.62
CA PHE A 546 25.35 -10.97 -11.98
C PHE A 546 24.71 -11.76 -10.82
N TRP A 547 25.13 -11.51 -9.59
CA TRP A 547 24.52 -12.09 -8.39
C TRP A 547 23.05 -11.70 -8.25
N MET A 548 22.73 -10.40 -8.32
CA MET A 548 21.36 -9.91 -8.27
C MET A 548 20.53 -10.47 -9.45
N ALA A 549 21.13 -10.58 -10.63
CA ALA A 549 20.52 -11.21 -11.80
C ALA A 549 20.25 -12.70 -11.61
N SER A 550 21.13 -13.42 -10.91
CA SER A 550 20.93 -14.84 -10.57
C SER A 550 19.85 -15.05 -9.51
N MET A 551 19.50 -14.01 -8.75
CA MET A 551 18.41 -14.02 -7.76
C MET A 551 17.04 -13.59 -8.33
N LEU A 552 16.99 -13.09 -9.58
CA LEU A 552 15.72 -12.83 -10.27
C LEU A 552 14.80 -14.07 -10.36
N PRO A 553 15.30 -15.30 -10.62
CA PRO A 553 14.47 -16.49 -10.47
C PRO A 553 14.22 -16.75 -8.98
N CYS A 554 12.95 -16.56 -8.57
CA CYS A 554 12.34 -16.93 -7.28
C CYS A 554 13.30 -17.12 -6.08
N ILE A 555 13.36 -16.15 -5.17
CA ILE A 555 14.11 -16.29 -3.90
C ILE A 555 13.69 -17.57 -3.16
N THR A 556 12.39 -17.90 -3.15
CA THR A 556 11.82 -19.23 -2.79
C THR A 556 10.48 -19.48 -3.50
N GLU A 557 9.90 -20.69 -3.41
CA GLU A 557 8.54 -20.99 -3.92
C GLU A 557 7.42 -20.35 -3.07
N GLU A 558 7.64 -20.10 -1.78
CA GLU A 558 6.64 -19.55 -0.84
C GLU A 558 6.86 -18.05 -0.50
N GLU A 559 8.05 -17.50 -0.78
CA GLU A 559 8.43 -16.11 -0.51
C GLU A 559 9.13 -15.46 -1.72
N GLY A 560 8.86 -14.16 -1.96
CA GLY A 560 9.52 -13.36 -3.01
C GLY A 560 8.65 -13.11 -4.25
N ILE A 561 9.26 -12.82 -5.41
CA ILE A 561 8.53 -12.48 -6.65
C ILE A 561 7.57 -13.59 -7.10
N CYS A 562 7.82 -14.86 -6.76
CA CYS A 562 7.00 -15.99 -7.21
C CYS A 562 5.73 -16.22 -6.38
N GLN A 563 5.68 -15.71 -5.14
CA GLN A 563 4.44 -15.58 -4.38
C GLN A 563 3.42 -14.67 -5.08
N HIS A 564 3.88 -13.79 -5.99
CA HIS A 564 3.03 -12.86 -6.76
C HIS A 564 2.41 -13.48 -7.99
N MET A 565 2.85 -14.68 -8.35
CA MET A 565 2.32 -15.47 -9.44
C MET A 565 1.40 -16.59 -8.95
N ALA A 566 1.29 -16.76 -7.62
CA ALA A 566 0.34 -17.65 -6.99
C ALA A 566 -1.05 -17.02 -6.99
N ASP A 567 -2.07 -17.86 -7.13
CA ASP A 567 -3.47 -17.46 -7.22
C ASP A 567 -3.87 -16.61 -5.99
N LYS A 568 -4.29 -15.36 -6.22
CA LYS A 568 -4.86 -14.52 -5.15
C LYS A 568 -6.38 -14.63 -5.18
N PHE A 569 -6.96 -15.14 -4.11
CA PHE A 569 -8.40 -15.19 -3.90
C PHE A 569 -8.95 -13.77 -3.66
N SER A 570 -9.71 -13.22 -4.59
CA SER A 570 -10.55 -12.03 -4.35
C SER A 570 -11.97 -12.49 -4.02
N ASN A 571 -12.34 -12.53 -2.73
CA ASN A 571 -13.69 -12.88 -2.28
C ASN A 571 -14.61 -11.63 -2.24
N ASP A 572 -14.60 -10.85 -3.32
CA ASP A 572 -15.29 -9.56 -3.37
C ASP A 572 -16.72 -9.67 -3.91
N GLY A 573 -17.16 -10.88 -4.27
CA GLY A 573 -18.52 -11.12 -4.71
C GLY A 573 -19.57 -10.67 -3.69
N ASP A 574 -19.46 -11.18 -2.45
CA ASP A 574 -20.40 -10.80 -1.38
C ASP A 574 -20.45 -9.27 -1.12
N LEU A 575 -19.35 -8.55 -1.40
CA LEU A 575 -19.30 -7.09 -1.32
C LEU A 575 -20.06 -6.43 -2.48
N VAL A 576 -19.86 -6.91 -3.70
CA VAL A 576 -20.58 -6.41 -4.87
C VAL A 576 -22.09 -6.60 -4.69
N ASP A 577 -22.51 -7.77 -4.22
CA ASP A 577 -23.92 -8.06 -3.94
C ASP A 577 -24.52 -7.16 -2.85
N LEU A 578 -23.72 -6.80 -1.85
CA LEU A 578 -24.12 -5.83 -0.83
C LEU A 578 -24.29 -4.43 -1.44
N TYR A 579 -23.36 -3.96 -2.26
CA TYR A 579 -23.44 -2.64 -2.88
C TYR A 579 -24.61 -2.52 -3.85
N ASP A 580 -24.80 -3.53 -4.70
CA ASP A 580 -25.94 -3.66 -5.60
C ASP A 580 -27.27 -3.59 -4.83
N TRP A 581 -27.41 -4.38 -3.75
CA TRP A 581 -28.59 -4.31 -2.91
C TRP A 581 -28.83 -2.94 -2.27
N ILE A 582 -27.77 -2.28 -1.77
CA ILE A 582 -27.88 -0.93 -1.21
C ILE A 582 -28.35 0.04 -2.30
N ASN A 583 -27.73 0.00 -3.47
CA ASN A 583 -28.05 0.89 -4.58
C ASN A 583 -29.47 0.73 -5.09
N ASP A 584 -30.00 -0.49 -5.07
CA ASP A 584 -31.35 -0.78 -5.55
C ASP A 584 -32.42 -0.51 -4.48
N VAL A 585 -32.25 -1.09 -3.29
CA VAL A 585 -33.31 -1.21 -2.28
C VAL A 585 -33.27 -0.10 -1.24
N VAL A 586 -32.08 0.37 -0.86
CA VAL A 586 -31.96 1.36 0.22
C VAL A 586 -32.36 2.73 -0.32
N PRO A 587 -33.25 3.47 0.39
CA PRO A 587 -33.50 4.85 0.05
C PRO A 587 -32.23 5.67 0.26
N ALA A 588 -31.74 6.22 -0.82
CA ALA A 588 -31.42 7.62 -0.99
C ALA A 588 -31.37 8.40 0.37
N GLY A 589 -30.17 8.74 0.86
CA GLY A 589 -29.98 9.57 2.08
C GLY A 589 -30.13 8.84 3.42
N THR A 590 -30.29 7.51 3.43
CA THR A 590 -30.38 6.71 4.66
C THR A 590 -29.00 6.56 5.32
N PRO A 591 -28.77 7.07 6.54
CA PRO A 591 -27.48 6.95 7.21
C PRO A 591 -27.16 5.53 7.62
N VAL A 592 -25.98 5.07 7.23
CA VAL A 592 -25.49 3.72 7.47
C VAL A 592 -24.30 3.73 8.41
N LEU A 593 -24.38 2.86 9.42
CA LEU A 593 -23.26 2.50 10.28
C LEU A 593 -22.58 1.23 9.74
N ALA A 594 -21.30 1.31 9.42
CA ALA A 594 -20.48 0.18 9.00
C ALA A 594 -19.13 0.23 9.73
N SER A 595 -18.33 -0.83 9.68
CA SER A 595 -16.95 -0.77 10.19
C SER A 595 -16.14 0.27 9.42
N MET A 596 -15.05 0.76 10.03
CA MET A 596 -14.17 1.73 9.37
C MET A 596 -13.61 1.23 8.03
N ASN A 597 -13.32 -0.06 7.94
CA ASN A 597 -12.77 -0.67 6.74
C ASN A 597 -13.79 -0.71 5.61
N LEU A 598 -15.04 -1.08 5.92
CA LEU A 598 -16.12 -1.17 4.95
C LEU A 598 -16.65 0.21 4.56
N ALA A 599 -16.66 1.16 5.49
CA ALA A 599 -17.20 2.50 5.27
C ALA A 599 -16.51 3.26 4.11
N GLY A 600 -15.20 3.08 3.96
CA GLY A 600 -14.45 3.72 2.87
C GLY A 600 -14.88 3.23 1.48
N SER A 601 -15.09 1.92 1.32
CA SER A 601 -15.55 1.33 0.06
C SER A 601 -17.03 1.58 -0.19
N MET A 602 -17.86 1.53 0.85
CA MET A 602 -19.26 1.93 0.74
C MET A 602 -19.44 3.36 0.26
N ARG A 603 -18.59 4.29 0.73
CA ARG A 603 -18.64 5.67 0.23
C ARG A 603 -18.40 5.76 -1.27
N ALA A 604 -17.55 4.90 -1.85
CA ALA A 604 -17.27 4.90 -3.29
C ALA A 604 -18.38 4.25 -4.12
N PHE A 605 -18.86 3.09 -3.67
CA PHE A 605 -19.76 2.23 -4.46
C PHE A 605 -21.24 2.41 -4.16
N THR A 606 -21.60 3.21 -3.16
CA THR A 606 -23.01 3.41 -2.78
C THR A 606 -23.34 4.88 -2.57
N HIS A 607 -24.64 5.17 -2.64
CA HIS A 607 -25.15 6.54 -2.53
C HIS A 607 -25.49 6.95 -1.07
N VAL A 608 -25.23 6.09 -0.09
CA VAL A 608 -25.66 6.31 1.30
C VAL A 608 -24.66 7.17 2.09
N PRO A 609 -25.15 8.03 3.02
CA PRO A 609 -24.28 8.73 3.95
C PRO A 609 -23.69 7.79 5.01
N MET A 610 -22.39 7.95 5.24
CA MET A 610 -21.61 7.24 6.24
C MET A 610 -21.50 8.06 7.52
N ILE A 611 -21.48 7.35 8.65
CA ILE A 611 -21.37 7.94 10.00
C ILE A 611 -19.91 7.99 10.46
N ILE A 612 -19.16 6.94 10.11
CA ILE A 612 -17.73 6.80 10.39
C ILE A 612 -16.99 6.42 9.10
N HIS A 613 -15.68 6.62 9.07
CA HIS A 613 -14.82 6.34 7.93
C HIS A 613 -13.38 6.01 8.41
N PRO A 614 -12.47 5.54 7.54
CA PRO A 614 -11.17 5.01 7.98
C PRO A 614 -10.11 6.04 8.40
N GLN A 615 -10.43 7.35 8.45
CA GLN A 615 -9.47 8.42 8.81
C GLN A 615 -9.77 8.97 10.21
N PHE A 616 -9.15 8.42 11.24
CA PHE A 616 -9.49 8.61 12.66
C PHE A 616 -8.65 9.69 13.39
N GLU A 617 -8.18 10.70 12.68
CA GLU A 617 -7.43 11.82 13.25
C GLU A 617 -8.30 12.72 14.15
N SER A 618 -9.62 12.79 13.88
CA SER A 618 -10.56 13.56 14.72
C SER A 618 -10.80 12.89 16.07
N GLU A 619 -10.79 13.66 17.14
CA GLU A 619 -11.26 13.17 18.44
C GLU A 619 -12.75 12.80 18.43
N ASN A 620 -13.59 13.65 17.82
CA ASN A 620 -15.03 13.40 17.72
C ASN A 620 -15.34 12.12 16.95
N LEU A 621 -14.63 11.89 15.85
CA LEU A 621 -14.76 10.67 15.06
C LEU A 621 -14.29 9.45 15.84
N ARG A 622 -13.14 9.50 16.54
CA ARG A 622 -12.70 8.38 17.40
C ARG A 622 -13.76 8.00 18.43
N LYS A 623 -14.45 8.97 19.03
CA LYS A 623 -15.60 8.72 19.93
C LYS A 623 -16.77 8.06 19.21
N ARG A 624 -17.11 8.48 17.98
CA ARG A 624 -18.15 7.83 17.15
C ARG A 624 -17.79 6.38 16.83
N VAL A 625 -16.55 6.13 16.41
CA VAL A 625 -16.02 4.80 16.11
C VAL A 625 -16.10 3.91 17.35
N GLN A 626 -15.64 4.40 18.51
CA GLN A 626 -15.72 3.63 19.75
C GLN A 626 -17.15 3.24 20.10
N ARG A 627 -18.12 4.16 19.96
CA ARG A 627 -19.54 3.84 20.16
C ARG A 627 -20.03 2.79 19.15
N ALA A 628 -19.70 2.96 17.88
CA ALA A 628 -20.08 2.03 16.82
C ALA A 628 -19.59 0.60 17.06
N TYR A 629 -18.38 0.45 17.61
CA TYR A 629 -17.76 -0.85 17.87
C TYR A 629 -18.35 -1.60 19.08
N GLU A 630 -19.36 -1.03 19.75
CA GLU A 630 -20.26 -1.78 20.64
C GLU A 630 -20.92 -2.97 19.94
N LEU A 631 -21.14 -2.88 18.61
CA LEU A 631 -21.68 -3.96 17.78
C LEU A 631 -20.89 -5.28 17.87
N TYR A 632 -19.58 -5.21 18.07
CA TYR A 632 -18.71 -6.39 18.11
C TYR A 632 -18.45 -6.92 19.52
N ASN A 633 -19.14 -6.37 20.52
CA ASN A 633 -18.97 -6.69 21.94
C ASN A 633 -20.24 -7.34 22.54
N CYS A 634 -20.22 -7.62 23.84
CA CYS A 634 -21.27 -8.38 24.54
C CYS A 634 -22.32 -7.49 25.23
N GLY A 635 -22.53 -6.26 24.73
CA GLY A 635 -23.51 -5.31 25.26
C GLY A 635 -24.98 -5.76 25.12
N SER A 636 -25.92 -4.91 25.55
CA SER A 636 -27.36 -5.15 25.41
C SER A 636 -27.95 -4.46 24.16
N GLU A 637 -28.95 -5.07 23.53
CA GLU A 637 -29.57 -4.52 22.30
C GLU A 637 -30.11 -3.10 22.53
N GLU A 638 -30.64 -2.83 23.73
CA GLU A 638 -31.14 -1.50 24.09
C GLU A 638 -30.01 -0.46 24.16
N SER A 639 -28.85 -0.83 24.72
CA SER A 639 -27.68 0.05 24.76
C SER A 639 -27.21 0.37 23.34
N PHE A 640 -27.16 -0.63 22.47
CA PHE A 640 -26.75 -0.43 21.08
C PHE A 640 -27.79 0.35 20.27
N ALA A 641 -29.10 0.16 20.52
CA ALA A 641 -30.16 0.97 19.92
C ALA A 641 -30.01 2.46 20.30
N LYS A 642 -29.74 2.77 21.57
CA LYS A 642 -29.43 4.14 22.01
C LYS A 642 -28.18 4.68 21.32
N THR A 643 -27.16 3.86 21.13
CA THR A 643 -25.96 4.23 20.37
C THR A 643 -26.30 4.59 18.92
N MET A 644 -27.12 3.78 18.24
CA MET A 644 -27.58 4.06 16.87
C MET A 644 -28.37 5.37 16.79
N GLU A 645 -29.28 5.63 17.75
CA GLU A 645 -30.02 6.89 17.84
C GLU A 645 -29.10 8.11 18.03
N GLN A 646 -28.13 8.01 18.94
CA GLN A 646 -27.14 9.07 19.19
C GLN A 646 -26.26 9.37 17.97
N LEU A 647 -26.01 8.36 17.13
CA LEU A 647 -25.24 8.50 15.89
C LEU A 647 -26.13 8.83 14.69
N HIS A 648 -27.45 8.98 14.88
CA HIS A 648 -28.44 9.16 13.82
C HIS A 648 -28.43 8.04 12.76
N ALA A 649 -27.99 6.85 13.13
CA ALA A 649 -27.91 5.67 12.28
C ALA A 649 -29.28 5.02 12.09
N LYS A 650 -29.64 4.72 10.84
CA LYS A 650 -30.88 3.99 10.52
C LYS A 650 -30.60 2.52 10.19
N LEU A 651 -29.48 2.25 9.52
CA LEU A 651 -29.03 0.92 9.17
C LEU A 651 -27.67 0.66 9.80
N VAL A 652 -27.43 -0.59 10.20
CA VAL A 652 -26.12 -1.08 10.61
C VAL A 652 -25.75 -2.29 9.76
N ILE A 653 -24.53 -2.26 9.23
CA ILE A 653 -23.95 -3.35 8.48
C ILE A 653 -22.97 -4.09 9.35
N PHE A 654 -23.12 -5.40 9.32
CA PHE A 654 -22.35 -6.31 10.12
C PHE A 654 -21.59 -7.27 9.19
N GLU A 655 -20.29 -7.40 9.46
CA GLU A 655 -19.36 -8.31 8.81
C GLU A 655 -19.18 -9.56 9.67
N TYR A 656 -19.52 -10.74 9.14
CA TYR A 656 -19.42 -11.98 9.91
C TYR A 656 -18.00 -12.24 10.43
N SER A 657 -16.98 -11.97 9.60
CA SER A 657 -15.57 -12.13 9.96
C SER A 657 -15.12 -11.29 11.16
N ARG A 658 -15.75 -10.13 11.41
CA ARG A 658 -15.41 -9.24 12.54
C ARG A 658 -16.14 -9.57 13.84
N CYS A 659 -17.26 -10.30 13.77
CA CYS A 659 -18.02 -10.71 14.97
C CYS A 659 -17.16 -11.49 15.95
N PHE A 660 -16.33 -12.39 15.42
CA PHE A 660 -15.52 -13.34 16.18
C PHE A 660 -14.10 -12.85 16.45
N PHE A 661 -13.77 -11.68 15.90
CA PHE A 661 -12.46 -11.06 16.03
C PHE A 661 -12.65 -9.56 16.23
N THR A 662 -12.90 -9.16 17.48
CA THR A 662 -12.69 -7.77 17.90
C THR A 662 -11.46 -7.66 18.79
N PRO A 663 -10.37 -7.08 18.30
CA PRO A 663 -9.23 -6.73 19.14
C PRO A 663 -9.49 -5.43 19.94
N TYR A 664 -10.65 -4.78 19.74
CA TYR A 664 -10.97 -3.48 20.33
C TYR A 664 -11.75 -3.64 21.64
N ASN A 665 -11.08 -3.37 22.76
CA ASN A 665 -11.74 -3.14 24.04
C ASN A 665 -12.26 -1.71 24.11
N LEU A 666 -13.55 -1.56 24.45
CA LEU A 666 -14.17 -0.26 24.69
C LEU A 666 -13.73 0.26 26.07
N ASP A 667 -13.58 1.58 26.19
CA ASP A 667 -13.26 2.18 27.50
C ASP A 667 -14.34 1.89 28.57
N ASP A 668 -15.62 1.75 28.19
CA ASP A 668 -16.65 1.22 29.09
C ASP A 668 -16.55 -0.31 29.19
N LYS A 669 -15.78 -0.76 30.18
CA LYS A 669 -15.50 -2.18 30.42
C LYS A 669 -16.75 -3.04 30.62
N ARG A 670 -17.90 -2.47 30.98
CA ARG A 670 -19.16 -3.20 31.19
C ARG A 670 -19.77 -3.73 29.89
N LYS A 671 -19.43 -3.10 28.76
CA LYS A 671 -19.93 -3.48 27.42
C LYS A 671 -19.07 -4.56 26.76
N ASN A 672 -17.82 -4.71 27.20
CA ASN A 672 -16.87 -5.65 26.61
C ASN A 672 -17.22 -7.11 26.96
N CYS A 673 -16.88 -8.02 26.06
CA CYS A 673 -16.99 -9.44 26.33
C CYS A 673 -15.96 -9.89 27.38
N ASN A 674 -16.34 -10.85 28.23
CA ASN A 674 -15.38 -11.53 29.09
C ASN A 674 -14.63 -12.59 28.25
N SER A 675 -13.37 -12.30 27.92
CA SER A 675 -12.54 -13.13 27.03
C SER A 675 -12.42 -14.60 27.47
N LYS A 676 -12.55 -14.91 28.76
CA LYS A 676 -12.44 -16.29 29.29
C LYS A 676 -13.76 -17.04 29.40
N LYS A 677 -14.91 -16.36 29.30
CA LYS A 677 -16.22 -16.93 29.68
C LYS A 677 -17.33 -16.76 28.66
N HIS A 678 -17.22 -15.82 27.72
CA HIS A 678 -18.31 -15.56 26.77
C HIS A 678 -18.46 -16.71 25.77
N LYS A 679 -19.70 -16.99 25.40
CA LYS A 679 -20.04 -17.85 24.26
C LYS A 679 -20.24 -16.99 23.02
N THR A 680 -20.21 -17.63 21.86
CA THR A 680 -20.54 -17.00 20.57
C THR A 680 -21.88 -16.27 20.60
N GLU A 681 -22.89 -16.84 21.26
CA GLU A 681 -24.24 -16.30 21.32
C GLU A 681 -24.37 -15.10 22.28
N ASP A 682 -23.35 -14.82 23.10
CA ASP A 682 -23.30 -13.62 23.94
C ASP A 682 -22.95 -12.36 23.12
N LEU A 683 -22.37 -12.53 21.94
CA LEU A 683 -22.00 -11.43 21.05
C LEU A 683 -23.24 -10.71 20.51
N MET A 684 -23.21 -9.38 20.52
CA MET A 684 -24.29 -8.54 20.00
C MET A 684 -24.65 -8.92 18.56
N CYS A 685 -23.65 -9.09 17.70
CA CYS A 685 -23.85 -9.50 16.31
C CYS A 685 -24.66 -10.80 16.15
N MET A 686 -24.51 -11.78 17.06
CA MET A 686 -25.33 -13.01 17.02
C MET A 686 -26.74 -12.79 17.57
N LYS A 687 -26.86 -11.98 18.63
CA LYS A 687 -28.17 -11.62 19.22
C LYS A 687 -29.08 -10.92 18.22
N LEU A 688 -28.52 -10.07 17.33
CA LEU A 688 -29.31 -9.36 16.32
C LEU A 688 -30.07 -10.31 15.37
N HIS A 689 -29.50 -11.48 15.06
CA HIS A 689 -30.16 -12.50 14.24
C HIS A 689 -31.27 -13.25 14.99
N ALA A 690 -31.26 -13.25 16.33
CA ALA A 690 -32.14 -14.04 17.17
C ALA A 690 -33.35 -13.24 17.66
N ARG A 691 -34.31 -12.96 16.76
CA ARG A 691 -35.58 -12.26 17.08
C ARG A 691 -35.38 -10.92 17.80
N SER A 692 -34.46 -10.10 17.29
CA SER A 692 -34.14 -8.80 17.90
C SER A 692 -35.38 -7.92 18.10
N ARG A 693 -35.45 -7.32 19.30
CA ARG A 693 -36.53 -6.41 19.70
C ARG A 693 -36.42 -5.07 18.98
N PHE A 694 -35.18 -4.59 18.80
CA PHE A 694 -34.89 -3.24 18.30
C PHE A 694 -34.52 -3.23 16.82
N PHE A 695 -34.11 -4.38 16.27
CA PHE A 695 -33.57 -4.45 14.92
C PHE A 695 -34.39 -5.38 14.02
N LYS A 696 -34.46 -5.03 12.73
CA LYS A 696 -35.07 -5.85 11.67
C LYS A 696 -33.97 -6.26 10.68
N LEU A 697 -33.84 -7.55 10.40
CA LEU A 697 -32.94 -8.03 9.35
C LEU A 697 -33.48 -7.64 7.96
N MET A 698 -32.68 -6.93 7.18
CA MET A 698 -33.06 -6.40 5.85
C MET A 698 -32.33 -7.12 4.70
N PHE A 699 -31.11 -7.58 4.95
CA PHE A 699 -30.25 -8.24 3.98
C PHE A 699 -29.31 -9.21 4.68
N MET A 700 -28.99 -10.31 4.01
CA MET A 700 -28.00 -11.28 4.47
C MET A 700 -27.42 -12.04 3.26
N ASN A 701 -26.11 -12.18 3.17
CA ASN A 701 -25.42 -13.05 2.22
C ASN A 701 -24.31 -13.87 2.93
N GLY A 702 -23.32 -14.38 2.18
CA GLY A 702 -22.25 -15.20 2.72
C GLY A 702 -21.30 -14.49 3.69
N ASN A 703 -21.21 -13.16 3.66
CA ASN A 703 -20.23 -12.42 4.47
C ASN A 703 -20.81 -11.19 5.23
N TYR A 704 -22.00 -10.73 4.86
CA TYR A 704 -22.61 -9.52 5.40
C TYR A 704 -24.07 -9.73 5.81
N ALA A 705 -24.50 -9.02 6.85
CA ALA A 705 -25.90 -8.81 7.16
C ALA A 705 -26.19 -7.33 7.46
N VAL A 706 -27.38 -6.86 7.07
CA VAL A 706 -27.81 -5.48 7.29
C VAL A 706 -29.05 -5.46 8.16
N PHE A 707 -29.00 -4.69 9.23
CA PHE A 707 -30.11 -4.52 10.17
C PHE A 707 -30.62 -3.08 10.17
N GLN A 708 -31.94 -2.93 10.18
CA GLN A 708 -32.61 -1.65 10.33
C GLN A 708 -33.08 -1.44 11.77
N LEU A 709 -32.82 -0.26 12.32
CA LEU A 709 -33.37 0.16 13.61
C LEU A 709 -34.89 0.35 13.49
N ARG A 710 -35.67 -0.34 14.34
CA ARG A 710 -37.12 -0.23 14.38
C ARG A 710 -37.52 1.08 15.03
N LYS A 711 -38.41 1.84 14.37
CA LYS A 711 -39.04 3.03 14.97
C LYS A 711 -39.79 2.71 16.26
N ASN A 712 -40.49 1.57 16.27
CA ASN A 712 -41.23 1.06 17.41
C ASN A 712 -40.65 -0.32 17.78
N PRO A 713 -39.95 -0.44 18.92
CA PRO A 713 -39.42 -1.72 19.40
C PRO A 713 -40.54 -2.74 19.64
N LEU A 714 -40.25 -4.02 19.44
CA LEU A 714 -41.18 -5.10 19.78
C LEU A 714 -41.42 -5.15 21.31
N LYS A 715 -42.46 -5.89 21.73
CA LYS A 715 -42.79 -6.07 23.16
C LYS A 715 -41.58 -6.59 23.93
N ALA A 716 -41.42 -6.13 25.18
CA ALA A 716 -40.29 -6.47 26.02
C ALA A 716 -40.29 -7.97 26.35
N ASN A 717 -39.21 -8.66 25.97
CA ASN A 717 -38.81 -9.94 26.54
C ASN A 717 -37.62 -9.70 27.49
N PRO A 718 -37.40 -10.57 28.49
CA PRO A 718 -36.14 -10.57 29.23
C PRO A 718 -34.96 -10.69 28.25
N ALA A 719 -33.84 -10.04 28.59
CA ALA A 719 -32.63 -10.11 27.78
C ALA A 719 -32.25 -11.59 27.55
N PRO A 720 -32.10 -12.04 26.29
CA PRO A 720 -31.94 -13.46 26.02
C PRO A 720 -30.60 -13.94 26.54
N ARG A 721 -30.59 -15.11 27.19
CA ARG A 721 -29.35 -15.81 27.53
C ARG A 721 -28.79 -16.43 26.26
N ALA A 722 -27.49 -16.74 26.23
CA ALA A 722 -26.84 -17.45 25.13
C ALA A 722 -27.60 -18.72 24.68
N SER A 723 -28.18 -19.47 25.62
CA SER A 723 -29.00 -20.66 25.30
C SER A 723 -30.26 -20.31 24.53
N ASP A 724 -30.92 -19.21 24.90
CA ASP A 724 -32.18 -18.78 24.29
C ASP A 724 -31.90 -18.29 22.85
N VAL A 725 -30.81 -17.54 22.66
CA VAL A 725 -30.31 -17.11 21.34
C VAL A 725 -30.04 -18.31 20.42
N GLN A 726 -29.32 -19.33 20.91
CA GLN A 726 -29.03 -20.53 20.13
C GLN A 726 -30.31 -21.23 19.67
N ILE A 727 -31.29 -21.40 20.57
CA ILE A 727 -32.56 -22.06 20.27
C ILE A 727 -33.31 -21.25 19.20
N TRP A 728 -33.42 -19.93 19.37
CA TRP A 728 -34.15 -19.10 18.41
C TRP A 728 -33.52 -19.09 17.03
N LEU A 729 -32.19 -19.12 16.90
CA LEU A 729 -31.53 -19.20 15.59
C LEU A 729 -31.84 -20.51 14.85
N GLU A 730 -32.10 -21.59 15.59
CA GLU A 730 -32.49 -22.90 15.05
C GLU A 730 -34.00 -23.01 14.73
N GLU A 731 -34.81 -22.03 15.10
CA GLU A 731 -36.25 -22.01 14.82
C GLU A 731 -36.57 -21.40 13.45
N ALA A 732 -37.39 -22.10 12.65
CA ALA A 732 -37.80 -21.63 11.32
C ALA A 732 -38.49 -20.26 11.32
N ASP A 733 -39.26 -19.96 12.38
CA ASP A 733 -39.99 -18.70 12.54
C ASP A 733 -39.07 -17.47 12.65
N THR A 734 -37.83 -17.64 13.10
CA THR A 734 -36.85 -16.54 13.21
C THR A 734 -36.50 -15.96 11.84
N TRP A 735 -36.49 -16.81 10.80
CA TRP A 735 -36.10 -16.43 9.44
C TRP A 735 -37.30 -16.00 8.58
N LYS A 736 -38.52 -16.30 9.01
CA LYS A 736 -39.76 -16.12 8.24
C LYS A 736 -39.98 -14.68 7.74
N ASP A 737 -39.83 -13.68 8.62
CA ASP A 737 -40.03 -12.26 8.26
C ASP A 737 -39.00 -11.79 7.21
N TYR A 738 -37.74 -12.22 7.37
CA TYR A 738 -36.68 -11.93 6.41
C TYR A 738 -36.97 -12.56 5.06
N VAL A 739 -37.25 -13.88 5.04
CA VAL A 739 -37.52 -14.61 3.79
C VAL A 739 -38.69 -13.99 3.03
N HIS A 740 -39.80 -13.66 3.71
CA HIS A 740 -40.95 -13.04 3.07
C HIS A 740 -40.66 -11.62 2.55
N THR A 741 -39.94 -10.81 3.34
CA THR A 741 -39.54 -9.45 2.92
C THR A 741 -38.59 -9.51 1.72
N CYS A 742 -37.65 -10.46 1.74
CA CYS A 742 -36.63 -10.66 0.74
C CYS A 742 -37.22 -11.22 -0.57
N GLU A 743 -38.14 -12.17 -0.51
CA GLU A 743 -38.91 -12.66 -1.66
C GLU A 743 -39.65 -11.50 -2.34
N LYS A 744 -40.38 -10.69 -1.55
CA LYS A 744 -41.18 -9.57 -2.07
C LYS A 744 -40.32 -8.46 -2.69
N ASN A 745 -39.21 -8.09 -2.05
CA ASN A 745 -38.45 -6.90 -2.42
C ASN A 745 -37.23 -7.18 -3.30
N GLN A 746 -36.73 -8.42 -3.32
CA GLN A 746 -35.44 -8.79 -3.94
C GLN A 746 -35.56 -9.96 -4.92
N GLY A 747 -36.73 -10.63 -4.97
CA GLY A 747 -37.09 -11.63 -5.98
C GLY A 747 -36.05 -12.74 -6.13
N ARG A 748 -35.42 -12.81 -7.31
CA ARG A 748 -34.52 -13.91 -7.73
C ARG A 748 -33.23 -14.03 -6.92
N HIS A 749 -32.77 -12.96 -6.26
CA HIS A 749 -31.50 -12.95 -5.52
C HIS A 749 -31.66 -13.52 -4.10
N CYS A 750 -32.88 -13.65 -3.61
CA CYS A 750 -33.16 -14.05 -2.23
C CYS A 750 -32.73 -15.49 -1.92
N GLY A 751 -33.16 -16.45 -2.75
CA GLY A 751 -32.79 -17.86 -2.60
C GLY A 751 -31.27 -18.10 -2.58
N PRO A 752 -30.50 -17.59 -3.56
CA PRO A 752 -29.04 -17.72 -3.57
C PRO A 752 -28.38 -17.15 -2.30
N ARG A 753 -28.78 -15.95 -1.87
CA ARG A 753 -28.29 -15.30 -0.65
C ARG A 753 -28.55 -16.14 0.61
N LEU A 754 -29.71 -16.78 0.71
CA LEU A 754 -30.02 -17.73 1.80
C LEU A 754 -29.08 -18.94 1.79
N MET A 755 -28.75 -19.47 0.61
CA MET A 755 -27.83 -20.61 0.48
C MET A 755 -26.39 -20.25 0.82
N GLU A 756 -25.93 -19.06 0.42
CA GLU A 756 -24.60 -18.53 0.77
C GLU A 756 -24.49 -18.26 2.26
N ALA A 757 -25.50 -17.63 2.85
CA ALA A 757 -25.59 -17.48 4.29
C ALA A 757 -25.58 -18.85 4.98
N ALA A 758 -26.33 -19.83 4.48
CA ALA A 758 -26.32 -21.19 5.03
C ALA A 758 -24.93 -21.83 4.98
N ALA A 759 -24.18 -21.67 3.87
CA ALA A 759 -22.80 -22.13 3.78
C ALA A 759 -21.90 -21.45 4.83
N HIS A 760 -22.06 -20.14 5.02
CA HIS A 760 -21.31 -19.42 6.04
C HIS A 760 -21.65 -19.87 7.47
N PHE A 761 -22.95 -20.00 7.80
CA PHE A 761 -23.40 -20.53 9.08
C PHE A 761 -22.86 -21.95 9.31
N HIS A 762 -22.74 -22.77 8.27
CA HIS A 762 -22.20 -24.12 8.37
C HIS A 762 -20.69 -24.13 8.63
N HIS A 763 -19.90 -23.48 7.77
CA HIS A 763 -18.43 -23.56 7.81
C HIS A 763 -17.79 -22.48 8.68
N GLY A 764 -18.20 -21.22 8.49
CA GLY A 764 -17.64 -20.07 9.20
C GLY A 764 -18.05 -20.07 10.67
N LEU A 765 -19.35 -20.20 10.94
CA LEU A 765 -19.89 -20.10 12.30
C LEU A 765 -19.99 -21.43 13.03
N LYS A 766 -19.78 -22.55 12.33
CA LYS A 766 -19.92 -23.91 12.88
C LYS A 766 -21.31 -24.16 13.49
N LYS A 767 -22.36 -23.66 12.84
CA LYS A 767 -23.79 -23.77 13.19
C LYS A 767 -24.56 -24.56 12.13
N PRO A 768 -24.33 -25.88 12.00
CA PRO A 768 -24.90 -26.69 10.93
C PRO A 768 -26.44 -26.78 10.99
N LYS A 769 -27.04 -26.68 12.18
CA LYS A 769 -28.50 -26.69 12.35
C LYS A 769 -29.17 -25.42 11.82
N VAL A 770 -28.59 -24.25 12.11
CA VAL A 770 -29.05 -22.96 11.56
C VAL A 770 -28.93 -22.98 10.04
N ALA A 771 -27.79 -23.46 9.53
CA ALA A 771 -27.58 -23.63 8.09
C ALA A 771 -28.62 -24.57 7.45
N ALA A 772 -29.02 -25.64 8.14
CA ALA A 772 -30.05 -26.56 7.64
C ALA A 772 -31.42 -25.87 7.52
N GLU A 773 -31.80 -25.03 8.47
CA GLU A 773 -33.05 -24.25 8.39
C GLU A 773 -33.04 -23.23 7.25
N LEU A 774 -31.93 -22.52 7.05
CA LEU A 774 -31.78 -21.58 5.93
C LEU A 774 -31.88 -22.30 4.57
N ARG A 775 -31.25 -23.48 4.42
CA ARG A 775 -31.39 -24.31 3.21
C ARG A 775 -32.83 -24.78 2.99
N LYS A 776 -33.52 -25.21 4.05
CA LYS A 776 -34.94 -25.61 3.96
C LYS A 776 -35.81 -24.47 3.44
N TRP A 777 -35.61 -23.25 3.95
CA TRP A 777 -36.32 -22.08 3.45
C TRP A 777 -36.01 -21.79 1.98
N ALA A 778 -34.74 -21.81 1.59
CA ALA A 778 -34.33 -21.58 0.21
C ALA A 778 -34.95 -22.59 -0.76
N LEU A 779 -34.92 -23.88 -0.42
CA LEU A 779 -35.48 -24.95 -1.26
C LEU A 779 -37.02 -24.92 -1.31
N LYS A 780 -37.67 -24.53 -0.21
CA LYS A 780 -39.13 -24.46 -0.14
C LYS A 780 -39.69 -23.30 -0.97
N VAL A 781 -39.04 -22.13 -0.92
CA VAL A 781 -39.53 -20.90 -1.56
C VAL A 781 -38.98 -20.72 -2.97
N PHE A 782 -37.75 -21.20 -3.25
CA PHE A 782 -37.07 -21.01 -4.53
C PHE A 782 -36.60 -22.34 -5.16
N PRO A 783 -37.47 -23.35 -5.33
CA PRO A 783 -37.08 -24.69 -5.78
C PRO A 783 -36.50 -24.73 -7.21
N ASP A 784 -36.88 -23.78 -8.07
CA ASP A 784 -36.47 -23.73 -9.48
C ASP A 784 -35.28 -22.79 -9.74
N ASN A 785 -34.75 -22.13 -8.71
CA ASN A 785 -33.62 -21.22 -8.87
C ASN A 785 -32.32 -22.00 -9.12
N GLY A 786 -31.62 -21.68 -10.21
CA GLY A 786 -30.39 -22.38 -10.61
C GLY A 786 -29.27 -22.36 -9.57
N TYR A 787 -29.04 -21.23 -8.91
CA TYR A 787 -28.00 -21.11 -7.89
C TYR A 787 -28.40 -21.83 -6.60
N VAL A 788 -29.68 -21.81 -6.23
CA VAL A 788 -30.16 -22.57 -5.08
C VAL A 788 -29.92 -24.06 -5.28
N ASN A 789 -30.28 -24.59 -6.45
CA ASN A 789 -30.01 -25.97 -6.79
C ASN A 789 -28.50 -26.27 -6.82
N PHE A 790 -27.67 -25.36 -7.34
CA PHE A 790 -26.21 -25.51 -7.36
C PHE A 790 -25.63 -25.65 -5.94
N TYR A 791 -25.95 -24.72 -5.04
CA TYR A 791 -25.44 -24.76 -3.66
C TYR A 791 -25.97 -25.96 -2.88
N GLN A 792 -27.21 -26.40 -3.16
CA GLN A 792 -27.75 -27.60 -2.53
C GLN A 792 -27.04 -28.87 -3.02
N ALA A 793 -26.77 -28.96 -4.32
CA ALA A 793 -26.02 -30.06 -4.91
C ALA A 793 -24.63 -30.15 -4.27
N ARG A 794 -23.94 -29.01 -4.16
CA ARG A 794 -22.62 -28.91 -3.55
C ARG A 794 -22.61 -29.36 -2.09
N PHE A 795 -23.58 -28.90 -1.30
CA PHE A 795 -23.72 -29.35 0.09
C PHE A 795 -23.93 -30.87 0.17
N LEU A 796 -24.77 -31.43 -0.69
CA LEU A 796 -25.03 -32.86 -0.70
C LEU A 796 -23.80 -33.67 -1.10
N ASP A 797 -23.09 -33.21 -2.12
CA ASP A 797 -21.89 -33.82 -2.67
C ASP A 797 -20.72 -33.77 -1.67
N VAL A 798 -20.31 -32.57 -1.26
CA VAL A 798 -19.07 -32.33 -0.49
C VAL A 798 -19.29 -32.47 1.02
N ASP A 799 -20.33 -31.86 1.57
CA ASP A 799 -20.48 -31.73 3.02
C ASP A 799 -21.27 -32.89 3.63
N ALA A 800 -22.31 -33.36 2.93
CA ALA A 800 -23.14 -34.47 3.37
C ALA A 800 -22.68 -35.83 2.82
N ASN A 801 -21.73 -35.85 1.87
CA ASN A 801 -21.20 -37.05 1.23
C ASN A 801 -22.30 -37.97 0.65
N ARG A 802 -23.27 -37.37 -0.05
CA ARG A 802 -24.45 -38.01 -0.68
C ARG A 802 -24.52 -37.65 -2.18
N PRO A 803 -23.54 -38.10 -2.99
CA PRO A 803 -23.43 -37.68 -4.40
C PRO A 803 -24.63 -38.13 -5.26
N GLN A 804 -25.23 -39.29 -4.98
CA GLN A 804 -26.40 -39.76 -5.74
C GLN A 804 -27.61 -38.82 -5.64
N GLU A 805 -27.79 -38.18 -4.49
CA GLU A 805 -28.85 -37.18 -4.31
C GLU A 805 -28.46 -35.83 -4.90
N ALA A 806 -27.17 -35.47 -4.84
CA ALA A 806 -26.65 -34.25 -5.44
C ALA A 806 -26.90 -34.18 -6.96
N LYS A 807 -26.87 -35.33 -7.65
CA LYS A 807 -27.07 -35.45 -9.11
C LYS A 807 -28.30 -34.68 -9.61
N ALA A 808 -29.46 -34.92 -8.99
CA ALA A 808 -30.71 -34.28 -9.42
C ALA A 808 -30.66 -32.75 -9.30
N TYR A 809 -29.95 -32.22 -8.31
CA TYR A 809 -29.79 -30.79 -8.11
C TYR A 809 -28.76 -30.18 -9.06
N TYR A 810 -27.63 -30.86 -9.30
CA TYR A 810 -26.66 -30.44 -10.32
C TYR A 810 -27.29 -30.38 -11.72
N ASP A 811 -28.11 -31.37 -12.09
CA ASP A 811 -28.81 -31.38 -13.38
C ASP A 811 -29.83 -30.23 -13.51
N LYS A 812 -30.48 -29.83 -12.42
CA LYS A 812 -31.36 -28.64 -12.39
C LYS A 812 -30.55 -27.34 -12.50
N ALA A 813 -29.44 -27.25 -11.78
CA ALA A 813 -28.55 -26.09 -11.82
C ALA A 813 -27.98 -25.89 -13.23
N LEU A 814 -27.48 -26.96 -13.86
CA LEU A 814 -26.92 -26.93 -15.21
C LEU A 814 -27.94 -26.49 -16.26
N ARG A 815 -29.20 -26.93 -16.16
CA ARG A 815 -30.28 -26.49 -17.06
C ARG A 815 -30.58 -25.00 -16.93
N SER A 816 -30.48 -24.46 -15.72
CA SER A 816 -30.79 -23.06 -15.42
C SER A 816 -29.61 -22.12 -15.68
N LEU A 817 -28.39 -22.62 -15.53
CA LEU A 817 -27.13 -21.88 -15.63
C LEU A 817 -26.15 -22.52 -16.64
N PRO A 818 -26.54 -22.70 -17.92
CA PRO A 818 -25.81 -23.53 -18.88
C PRO A 818 -24.43 -22.98 -19.30
N ASN A 819 -24.17 -21.69 -19.07
CA ASN A 819 -22.93 -21.01 -19.43
C ASN A 819 -22.12 -20.54 -18.22
N ASN A 820 -22.58 -20.83 -16.99
CA ASN A 820 -21.85 -20.42 -15.81
C ASN A 820 -20.61 -21.30 -15.64
N VAL A 821 -19.43 -20.68 -15.76
CA VAL A 821 -18.15 -21.40 -15.77
C VAL A 821 -17.92 -22.19 -14.49
N LYS A 822 -18.34 -21.68 -13.33
CA LYS A 822 -18.19 -22.37 -12.04
C LYS A 822 -19.11 -23.59 -11.94
N VAL A 823 -20.37 -23.45 -12.38
CA VAL A 823 -21.33 -24.56 -12.42
C VAL A 823 -20.82 -25.65 -13.36
N LEU A 824 -20.35 -25.29 -14.55
CA LEU A 824 -19.81 -26.24 -15.53
C LEU A 824 -18.60 -27.00 -14.99
N THR A 825 -17.63 -26.30 -14.37
CA THR A 825 -16.44 -26.95 -13.80
C THR A 825 -16.82 -27.96 -12.72
N GLU A 826 -17.66 -27.56 -11.77
CA GLU A 826 -18.07 -28.43 -10.65
C GLU A 826 -18.89 -29.63 -11.15
N VAL A 827 -19.77 -29.45 -12.15
CA VAL A 827 -20.54 -30.56 -12.73
C VAL A 827 -19.63 -31.57 -13.43
N ILE A 828 -18.63 -31.11 -14.21
CA ILE A 828 -17.67 -32.01 -14.86
C ILE A 828 -16.91 -32.82 -13.81
N LEU A 829 -16.38 -32.14 -12.78
CA LEU A 829 -15.65 -32.78 -11.69
C LEU A 829 -16.53 -33.75 -10.89
N PHE A 830 -17.77 -33.38 -10.61
CA PHE A 830 -18.73 -34.22 -9.88
C PHE A 830 -19.02 -35.53 -10.61
N TYR A 831 -19.33 -35.46 -11.92
CA TYR A 831 -19.61 -36.67 -12.68
C TYR A 831 -18.38 -37.57 -12.85
N ASP A 832 -17.20 -36.98 -13.02
CA ASP A 832 -15.95 -37.73 -13.20
C ASP A 832 -15.43 -38.34 -11.89
N LEU A 833 -15.42 -37.57 -10.80
CA LEU A 833 -14.80 -37.96 -9.52
C LEU A 833 -15.78 -38.58 -8.52
N ALA A 834 -16.96 -37.96 -8.34
CA ALA A 834 -17.91 -38.38 -7.29
C ALA A 834 -18.87 -39.47 -7.77
N LEU A 835 -19.36 -39.38 -9.01
CA LEU A 835 -20.21 -40.43 -9.61
C LEU A 835 -19.42 -41.49 -10.38
N GLN A 836 -18.15 -41.24 -10.70
CA GLN A 836 -17.31 -42.14 -11.51
C GLN A 836 -17.98 -42.51 -12.85
N ASP A 837 -18.64 -41.54 -13.49
CA ASP A 837 -19.30 -41.67 -14.80
C ASP A 837 -18.52 -40.88 -15.87
N PRO A 838 -17.36 -41.40 -16.33
CA PRO A 838 -16.55 -40.74 -17.36
C PRO A 838 -17.26 -40.66 -18.72
N THR A 839 -18.29 -41.50 -18.94
CA THR A 839 -19.09 -41.51 -20.17
C THR A 839 -19.90 -40.23 -20.29
N PHE A 840 -20.52 -39.80 -19.18
CA PHE A 840 -21.19 -38.50 -19.13
C PHE A 840 -20.22 -37.36 -19.38
N SER A 841 -19.11 -37.29 -18.63
CA SER A 841 -18.15 -36.18 -18.72
C SER A 841 -17.56 -36.04 -20.13
N THR A 842 -17.20 -37.16 -20.76
CA THR A 842 -16.69 -37.21 -22.13
C THR A 842 -17.72 -36.70 -23.14
N SER A 843 -18.92 -37.30 -23.14
CA SER A 843 -19.98 -36.95 -24.09
C SER A 843 -20.47 -35.52 -23.89
N PHE A 844 -20.48 -35.04 -22.64
CA PHE A 844 -20.83 -33.68 -22.28
C PHE A 844 -19.84 -32.68 -22.87
N VAL A 845 -18.53 -32.90 -22.68
CA VAL A 845 -17.47 -32.01 -23.19
C VAL A 845 -17.42 -32.02 -24.72
N GLU A 846 -17.52 -33.20 -25.35
CA GLU A 846 -17.57 -33.31 -26.81
C GLU A 846 -18.75 -32.52 -27.38
N ARG A 847 -19.96 -32.75 -26.85
CA ARG A 847 -21.16 -32.03 -27.29
C ARG A 847 -21.03 -30.52 -27.07
N ARG A 848 -20.52 -30.09 -25.90
CA ARG A 848 -20.35 -28.67 -25.57
C ARG A 848 -19.20 -28.00 -26.35
N SER A 849 -18.38 -28.75 -27.09
CA SER A 849 -17.38 -28.20 -28.00
C SER A 849 -17.95 -27.70 -29.34
N ARG A 850 -19.18 -28.08 -29.70
CA ARG A 850 -19.86 -27.70 -30.94
C ARG A 850 -20.97 -26.66 -30.66
N ALA A 851 -21.62 -26.13 -31.70
CA ALA A 851 -22.81 -25.31 -31.55
C ALA A 851 -23.88 -26.11 -30.77
N GLY A 852 -24.16 -25.67 -29.53
CA GLY A 852 -24.97 -26.39 -28.56
C GLY A 852 -26.48 -26.22 -28.78
N LYS A 853 -27.26 -26.60 -27.77
CA LYS A 853 -28.71 -26.31 -27.73
C LYS A 853 -28.94 -24.80 -27.61
N ALA A 854 -30.16 -24.33 -27.91
CA ALA A 854 -30.52 -22.92 -27.74
C ALA A 854 -30.16 -22.42 -26.33
N GLY A 855 -29.34 -21.37 -26.24
CA GLY A 855 -28.86 -20.78 -24.98
C GLY A 855 -27.49 -21.27 -24.50
N GLU A 856 -26.92 -22.34 -25.08
CA GLU A 856 -25.60 -22.85 -24.73
C GLU A 856 -24.49 -22.24 -25.63
N ARG A 857 -23.44 -21.68 -25.04
CA ARG A 857 -22.24 -21.20 -25.76
C ARG A 857 -21.16 -22.28 -25.78
N PRO A 858 -20.47 -22.56 -26.90
CA PRO A 858 -19.39 -23.55 -26.95
C PRO A 858 -18.34 -23.32 -25.86
N LEU A 859 -17.75 -24.39 -25.31
CA LEU A 859 -16.77 -24.28 -24.21
C LEU A 859 -15.66 -23.29 -24.55
N LEU A 860 -15.02 -23.43 -25.72
CA LEU A 860 -13.92 -22.57 -26.18
C LEU A 860 -14.30 -21.09 -26.32
N ASN A 861 -15.59 -20.78 -26.45
CA ASN A 861 -16.09 -19.40 -26.55
C ASN A 861 -16.40 -18.78 -25.18
N LEU A 862 -16.36 -19.57 -24.09
CA LEU A 862 -16.50 -19.05 -22.74
C LEU A 862 -15.23 -18.28 -22.37
N THR A 863 -15.43 -17.06 -21.90
CA THR A 863 -14.38 -16.12 -21.49
C THR A 863 -14.69 -15.59 -20.10
N GLY A 864 -13.73 -14.89 -19.50
CA GLY A 864 -13.86 -14.33 -18.16
C GLY A 864 -13.21 -15.17 -17.06
N PRO A 865 -13.38 -14.76 -15.80
CA PRO A 865 -12.72 -15.40 -14.66
C PRO A 865 -13.18 -16.85 -14.49
N GLY A 866 -12.28 -17.77 -14.16
CA GLY A 866 -12.61 -19.20 -14.02
C GLY A 866 -12.67 -19.98 -15.34
N ALA A 867 -12.71 -19.32 -16.50
CA ALA A 867 -12.71 -20.01 -17.80
C ALA A 867 -11.44 -20.86 -17.99
N GLY A 868 -10.26 -20.36 -17.59
CA GLY A 868 -9.01 -21.14 -17.65
C GLY A 868 -9.08 -22.46 -16.86
N LEU A 869 -9.67 -22.42 -15.66
CA LEU A 869 -9.90 -23.61 -14.83
C LEU A 869 -10.89 -24.57 -15.51
N LEU A 870 -12.03 -24.06 -16.03
CA LEU A 870 -12.99 -24.86 -16.78
C LEU A 870 -12.33 -25.58 -17.96
N MET A 871 -11.50 -24.89 -18.75
CA MET A 871 -10.81 -25.50 -19.89
C MET A 871 -9.81 -26.57 -19.43
N CYS A 872 -9.11 -26.33 -18.33
CA CYS A 872 -8.16 -27.27 -17.76
C CYS A 872 -8.86 -28.56 -17.31
N GLU A 873 -9.95 -28.44 -16.54
CA GLU A 873 -10.71 -29.60 -16.07
C GLU A 873 -11.48 -30.29 -17.20
N ALA A 874 -11.94 -29.57 -18.23
CA ALA A 874 -12.59 -30.16 -19.40
C ALA A 874 -11.59 -30.91 -20.32
N ALA A 875 -10.30 -30.56 -20.30
CA ALA A 875 -9.29 -31.21 -21.14
C ALA A 875 -9.04 -32.67 -20.73
N VAL A 876 -9.22 -33.00 -19.45
CA VAL A 876 -9.04 -34.35 -18.89
C VAL A 876 -10.03 -35.36 -19.47
N PRO A 877 -11.36 -35.20 -19.31
CA PRO A 877 -12.35 -36.13 -19.87
C PRO A 877 -12.31 -36.17 -21.41
N ALA A 878 -11.96 -35.06 -22.08
CA ALA A 878 -11.73 -35.10 -23.53
C ALA A 878 -10.58 -36.03 -23.93
N LYS A 879 -9.50 -36.09 -23.13
CA LYS A 879 -8.37 -36.97 -23.39
C LYS A 879 -8.70 -38.43 -23.11
N THR A 880 -9.25 -38.71 -21.93
CA THR A 880 -9.58 -40.08 -21.50
C THR A 880 -10.66 -40.69 -22.40
N GLY A 881 -11.59 -39.86 -22.90
CA GLY A 881 -12.61 -40.22 -23.88
C GLY A 881 -12.13 -40.37 -25.33
N GLY A 882 -10.84 -40.24 -25.62
CA GLY A 882 -10.27 -40.44 -26.97
C GLY A 882 -10.29 -39.23 -27.91
N HIS A 883 -10.83 -38.09 -27.49
CA HIS A 883 -10.87 -36.85 -28.27
C HIS A 883 -9.58 -36.03 -28.12
N LYS A 884 -8.45 -36.60 -28.56
CA LYS A 884 -7.11 -36.01 -28.39
C LYS A 884 -6.99 -34.56 -28.90
N ALA A 885 -7.55 -34.26 -30.08
CA ALA A 885 -7.49 -32.92 -30.67
C ALA A 885 -8.24 -31.88 -29.84
N LEU A 886 -9.44 -32.23 -29.35
CA LEU A 886 -10.23 -31.34 -28.49
C LEU A 886 -9.54 -31.11 -27.14
N SER A 887 -9.00 -32.16 -26.53
CA SER A 887 -8.22 -32.05 -25.29
C SER A 887 -7.04 -31.10 -25.45
N GLN A 888 -6.28 -31.21 -26.55
CA GLN A 888 -5.16 -30.32 -26.84
C GLN A 888 -5.59 -28.85 -27.01
N GLN A 889 -6.73 -28.59 -27.66
CA GLN A 889 -7.27 -27.24 -27.79
C GLN A 889 -7.68 -26.64 -26.45
N LEU A 890 -8.42 -27.40 -25.63
CA LEU A 890 -8.82 -27.00 -24.29
C LEU A 890 -7.60 -26.76 -23.39
N TRP A 891 -6.62 -27.65 -23.43
CA TRP A 891 -5.37 -27.52 -22.67
C TRP A 891 -4.55 -26.30 -23.09
N ALA A 892 -4.41 -26.05 -24.40
CA ALA A 892 -3.72 -24.87 -24.91
C ALA A 892 -4.42 -23.58 -24.46
N ARG A 893 -5.75 -23.54 -24.53
CA ARG A 893 -6.54 -22.39 -24.07
C ARG A 893 -6.45 -22.21 -22.56
N ALA A 894 -6.45 -23.30 -21.78
CA ALA A 894 -6.24 -23.25 -20.34
C ALA A 894 -4.87 -22.64 -19.99
N ARG A 895 -3.81 -23.02 -20.71
CA ARG A 895 -2.47 -22.48 -20.52
C ARG A 895 -2.30 -21.04 -21.00
N GLU A 896 -3.12 -20.57 -21.93
CA GLU A 896 -3.16 -19.17 -22.32
C GLU A 896 -3.87 -18.32 -21.26
N LEU A 897 -5.01 -18.81 -20.78
CA LEU A 897 -5.87 -18.09 -19.84
C LEU A 897 -5.39 -18.18 -18.39
N ALA A 898 -4.81 -19.29 -17.95
CA ALA A 898 -4.41 -19.49 -16.56
C ALA A 898 -3.24 -20.51 -16.45
N PRO A 899 -2.06 -20.22 -17.03
CA PRO A 899 -0.93 -21.17 -17.08
C PRO A 899 -0.45 -21.62 -15.71
N LEU A 900 -0.59 -20.78 -14.69
CA LEU A 900 -0.09 -21.03 -13.33
C LEU A 900 -1.13 -21.61 -12.38
N ASN A 901 -2.35 -21.85 -12.86
CA ASN A 901 -3.40 -22.41 -12.02
C ASN A 901 -3.03 -23.84 -11.59
N GLN A 902 -3.35 -24.19 -10.34
CA GLN A 902 -3.01 -25.49 -9.76
C GLN A 902 -3.56 -26.68 -10.57
N CYS A 903 -4.69 -26.52 -11.28
CA CYS A 903 -5.22 -27.53 -12.18
C CYS A 903 -4.21 -27.95 -13.26
N VAL A 904 -3.46 -27.01 -13.85
CA VAL A 904 -2.48 -27.31 -14.91
C VAL A 904 -1.36 -28.20 -14.37
N LYS A 905 -0.92 -27.94 -13.14
CA LYS A 905 0.07 -28.77 -12.45
C LYS A 905 -0.49 -30.15 -12.12
N ASN A 906 -1.68 -30.21 -11.53
CA ASN A 906 -2.31 -31.46 -11.10
C ASN A 906 -2.63 -32.40 -12.27
N ASN A 907 -3.13 -31.84 -13.37
CA ASN A 907 -3.56 -32.62 -14.55
C ASN A 907 -2.44 -32.84 -15.58
N TRP A 908 -1.23 -32.31 -15.35
CA TRP A 908 -0.09 -32.46 -16.26
C TRP A 908 0.21 -33.93 -16.63
N PRO A 909 0.30 -34.87 -15.67
CA PRO A 909 0.61 -36.26 -15.98
C PRO A 909 -0.49 -36.92 -16.81
N ILE A 910 -1.74 -36.52 -16.59
CA ILE A 910 -2.89 -37.04 -17.34
C ILE A 910 -2.79 -36.57 -18.78
N ILE A 911 -2.43 -35.31 -19.04
CA ILE A 911 -2.35 -34.73 -20.38
C ILE A 911 -1.09 -35.14 -21.16
N HIS A 912 0.02 -35.45 -20.50
CA HIS A 912 1.27 -35.82 -21.16
C HIS A 912 1.65 -37.31 -21.08
N GLY A 913 1.04 -38.08 -20.16
CA GLY A 913 1.24 -39.53 -19.98
C GLY A 913 1.92 -39.90 -18.66
N GLN A 914 1.56 -41.05 -18.09
CA GLN A 914 2.17 -41.59 -16.86
C GLN A 914 3.65 -41.91 -17.11
N GLY A 915 4.54 -41.35 -16.28
CA GLY A 915 6.01 -41.44 -16.42
C GLY A 915 6.73 -40.13 -16.79
N GLN A 916 5.99 -39.09 -17.19
CA GLN A 916 6.52 -37.72 -17.38
C GLN A 916 6.18 -36.78 -16.19
N GLU A 917 5.81 -37.39 -15.04
CA GLU A 917 5.02 -36.85 -13.92
C GLU A 917 5.51 -35.56 -13.27
N ASP A 918 6.78 -35.17 -13.44
CA ASP A 918 7.31 -34.01 -12.71
C ASP A 918 8.48 -33.32 -13.44
N SER A 919 9.32 -34.08 -14.15
CA SER A 919 10.49 -33.52 -14.86
C SER A 919 10.09 -32.62 -16.03
N SER A 920 9.10 -33.01 -16.84
CA SER A 920 8.64 -32.24 -18.00
C SER A 920 7.94 -30.93 -17.60
N HIS A 921 7.06 -30.99 -16.61
CA HIS A 921 6.42 -29.81 -16.02
C HIS A 921 7.47 -28.88 -15.40
N LYS A 922 8.43 -29.40 -14.64
CA LYS A 922 9.54 -28.60 -14.07
C LYS A 922 10.44 -27.97 -15.14
N LEU A 923 10.63 -28.64 -16.28
CA LEU A 923 11.38 -28.12 -17.43
C LEU A 923 10.61 -27.00 -18.16
N GLU A 924 9.29 -27.09 -18.27
CA GLU A 924 8.46 -26.11 -18.96
C GLU A 924 8.05 -24.92 -18.07
N TYR A 925 7.91 -25.16 -16.76
CA TYR A 925 7.59 -24.17 -15.72
C TYR A 925 8.78 -23.89 -14.81
N THR A 926 9.96 -23.67 -15.42
CA THR A 926 11.11 -23.09 -14.73
C THR A 926 10.74 -21.74 -14.11
N PRO A 927 11.45 -21.26 -13.08
CA PRO A 927 11.24 -19.92 -12.52
C PRO A 927 11.14 -18.81 -13.59
N TRP A 928 12.01 -18.84 -14.61
CA TRP A 928 12.00 -17.89 -15.72
C TRP A 928 10.80 -18.06 -16.67
N ALA A 929 10.35 -19.28 -16.90
CA ALA A 929 9.14 -19.52 -17.67
C ALA A 929 7.90 -19.02 -16.92
N ARG A 930 7.82 -19.18 -15.59
CA ARG A 930 6.73 -18.60 -14.77
C ARG A 930 6.72 -17.08 -14.82
N VAL A 931 7.89 -16.44 -14.74
CA VAL A 931 8.02 -14.98 -14.95
C VAL A 931 7.50 -14.59 -16.34
N LYS A 932 7.93 -15.28 -17.40
CA LYS A 932 7.49 -15.00 -18.78
C LYS A 932 5.99 -15.19 -18.96
N MET A 933 5.41 -16.25 -18.42
CA MET A 933 3.98 -16.54 -18.48
C MET A 933 3.16 -15.48 -17.72
N THR A 934 3.66 -15.02 -16.57
CA THR A 934 3.04 -13.94 -15.80
C THR A 934 3.11 -12.60 -16.54
N LEU A 935 4.26 -12.28 -17.14
CA LEU A 935 4.42 -11.08 -17.97
C LEU A 935 3.53 -11.12 -19.22
N ALA A 936 3.22 -12.31 -19.73
CA ALA A 936 2.22 -12.54 -20.77
C ALA A 936 0.76 -12.50 -20.24
N GLY A 937 0.56 -12.16 -18.95
CA GLY A 937 -0.73 -12.01 -18.30
C GLY A 937 -1.25 -13.28 -17.60
N GLY A 938 -0.51 -14.39 -17.64
CA GLY A 938 -0.94 -15.68 -17.13
C GLY A 938 -0.95 -15.81 -15.62
N VAL A 939 -1.98 -15.27 -14.97
CA VAL A 939 -2.25 -15.50 -13.54
C VAL A 939 -3.67 -16.05 -13.41
N GLY A 940 -3.82 -17.12 -12.64
CA GLY A 940 -5.13 -17.63 -12.27
C GLY A 940 -5.71 -16.82 -11.11
N LEU A 941 -7.02 -16.64 -11.14
CA LEU A 941 -7.79 -16.39 -9.92
C LEU A 941 -8.29 -17.77 -9.51
N GLU A 942 -7.66 -18.40 -8.51
CA GLU A 942 -8.33 -19.50 -7.84
C GLU A 942 -9.59 -18.96 -7.18
N ILE A 943 -10.69 -19.65 -7.45
CA ILE A 943 -11.99 -19.34 -6.93
C ILE A 943 -12.01 -19.97 -5.54
N GLY A 944 -12.20 -19.15 -4.50
CA GLY A 944 -11.91 -19.54 -3.13
C GLY A 944 -12.68 -20.74 -2.58
N PRO A 945 -12.37 -21.12 -1.32
CA PRO A 945 -12.71 -22.41 -0.74
C PRO A 945 -14.18 -22.80 -0.86
N HIS A 946 -14.47 -24.08 -0.63
CA HIS A 946 -15.78 -24.73 -0.91
C HIS A 946 -17.04 -24.05 -0.32
N HIS A 947 -16.88 -23.07 0.56
CA HIS A 947 -17.95 -22.32 1.21
C HIS A 947 -18.19 -20.91 0.65
N GLN A 948 -17.53 -20.50 -0.43
CA GLN A 948 -17.62 -19.12 -0.97
C GLN A 948 -18.68 -18.94 -2.08
N ALA A 949 -19.25 -17.73 -2.12
CA ALA A 949 -20.39 -17.31 -2.94
C ALA A 949 -20.08 -17.05 -4.43
N ASN A 950 -19.14 -17.76 -5.03
CA ASN A 950 -18.53 -17.29 -6.29
C ASN A 950 -19.37 -17.59 -7.55
N ALA A 951 -20.39 -18.45 -7.47
CA ALA A 951 -21.13 -18.87 -8.66
C ALA A 951 -21.93 -17.72 -9.29
N ARG A 952 -22.56 -16.85 -8.48
CA ARG A 952 -23.32 -15.71 -9.02
C ARG A 952 -22.46 -14.73 -9.80
N PHE A 953 -21.29 -14.41 -9.25
CA PHE A 953 -20.34 -13.46 -9.83
C PHE A 953 -19.60 -13.97 -11.07
N LEU A 954 -19.59 -15.28 -11.27
CA LEU A 954 -19.01 -15.94 -12.44
C LEU A 954 -20.07 -16.31 -13.49
N GLY A 955 -21.32 -15.88 -13.28
CA GLY A 955 -22.41 -16.02 -14.25
C GLY A 955 -22.61 -14.75 -15.09
N ASP A 956 -23.57 -14.81 -16.01
CA ASP A 956 -23.99 -13.66 -16.84
C ASP A 956 -24.94 -12.69 -16.06
N GLU A 957 -24.94 -12.71 -14.72
CA GLU A 957 -25.83 -11.87 -13.90
C GLU A 957 -25.30 -10.43 -13.82
N PRO A 958 -26.10 -9.40 -14.18
CA PRO A 958 -25.67 -8.01 -14.08
C PRO A 958 -25.71 -7.54 -12.62
N PHE A 959 -24.70 -6.75 -12.23
CA PHE A 959 -24.62 -6.10 -10.91
C PHE A 959 -24.41 -4.60 -11.08
N THR A 960 -25.13 -3.80 -10.29
CA THR A 960 -25.03 -2.35 -10.23
C THR A 960 -24.03 -1.94 -9.16
N VAL A 961 -22.75 -1.95 -9.54
CA VAL A 961 -21.63 -1.66 -8.64
C VAL A 961 -21.53 -0.18 -8.27
N TRP A 962 -21.83 0.72 -9.19
CA TRP A 962 -21.72 2.16 -9.00
C TRP A 962 -23.06 2.80 -8.61
N PRO A 963 -23.05 3.87 -7.80
CA PRO A 963 -24.29 4.49 -7.36
C PRO A 963 -25.04 5.13 -8.53
N PRO A 964 -26.38 4.96 -8.63
CA PRO A 964 -27.17 5.58 -9.67
C PRO A 964 -27.09 7.11 -9.61
N ALA A 965 -26.85 7.78 -10.75
CA ALA A 965 -26.69 9.24 -10.81
C ALA A 965 -27.91 10.02 -10.24
N ASN A 966 -29.12 9.48 -10.39
CA ASN A 966 -30.34 10.08 -9.84
C ASN A 966 -30.44 9.99 -8.31
N LYS A 967 -29.71 9.05 -7.67
CA LYS A 967 -29.67 8.86 -6.23
C LYS A 967 -28.45 9.52 -5.59
N THR A 968 -27.61 10.25 -6.33
CA THR A 968 -26.42 10.93 -5.78
C THR A 968 -26.58 12.46 -5.69
N ALA A 969 -27.66 13.04 -6.24
CA ALA A 969 -28.00 14.46 -6.10
C ALA A 969 -28.71 14.70 -4.75
N TRP A 970 -28.00 15.25 -3.77
CA TRP A 970 -28.47 15.48 -2.39
C TRP A 970 -28.28 16.91 -1.92
#